data_AF-K9B3Q4-F1
#
_entry.id   AF-K9B3Q4-F1
#
_cell.length_a   1.000
_cell.length_b   1.000
_cell.length_c   1.000
_cell.angle_alpha   90.00
_cell.angle_beta   90.00
_cell.angle_gamma   90.00
#
_symmetry.space_group_name_H-M   'P 1'
#
loop_
_entity.id
_entity.type
_entity.pdbx_description
1 polymer ?
#
loop_
_entity_poly.entity_id
_entity_poly.type
_entity_poly.pdbx_seq_one_letter_code
_entity_poly.pdbx_strand_id
1 'polypeptide(L)'
;MLIPPGIALAAGILVSIILTVVVMSTAEVDSASQTMGADTDKIGYALPFVLMALALFGSAAFRFDLQIEDFASANGALHLSGAPLLVTLVVLGTLWWFTQWSERRQPSPNRGSTWIRIGISALAFTIVLFLLQLIFAARFALMEGGGAAQFEFSAVTARSFFVPLLVIAAVSAWGRVAGHFKGTEAIGAPFLRWAVPPLLVAWVHLVVMVAVMSIVAIFVLPFGLDVPGQVVPLVFITMGLILTLLVHLGGVTFSIQGGFGSGSGGFSDSGTFSESLTIFSDEAPGQLWLGLLAVVVAVLAATLVATVTRQPRWTVQGQDPNQWHSAWRIPLAFAAVWGILSLTAIPMRASVRGSAGATDVFGSMAAGQAALSTLAWSFLVFAVWGGLIEVLSRTLGPRLALTMPAVTRFLAGRATHPHWGRELGMSAPEYPLIHRSAVSGTRSGQTPPPPPQTPFGPAGPQSGALQDSSGNPISQSAPGSASQPASGTTSRSAFDSALHAASGSTAQSASGAADPSVSGSAAQSAPDFAGPSSSWSADPSPSQTGTGSTRAWSEAGTYSGAASAPAQSAYDGRSPGASGGPAKPFDRKKATVVGVISGVSVLVIVAALIVVTQVNGRMFGPEAAVEKYLDRLADGDAEGALSIADVDVPAEQRQLLTNDVLGAAKALPTDITVADADVSDDQATVSATFDLGGSKSTTDFSLVKSGKTALFFDDWKLQSPELSYLAVETPGLTTVKVNGIDVDTDGSQLALPAFPALYEVGLAEQTELISADPIEARTFFAGSVDDADMEGVEPALLAAQPTDAFRSEVDKQVKTLIDSCAQKTVAQPDGCPFGSFSAESYDATNIKWSTSSYPTVTVADSSSDPYYDLGETTGPNGGPAWAVTSVTEGEAFVTGNYDSFFDDDGTFDDTVTFSVDGTAEIVDGKVVITINDGYGY
;
A
#
# COMPACT_ATOMS: atom_id res chain seq x y z
N MET A 1 32.88 26.95 21.11
CA MET A 1 32.14 27.81 20.15
C MET A 1 30.87 27.08 19.74
N LEU A 2 29.74 27.78 19.58
CA LEU A 2 28.44 27.22 19.19
C LEU A 2 28.25 27.08 17.66
N ILE A 3 29.35 27.00 16.91
CA ILE A 3 29.34 26.99 15.45
C ILE A 3 28.66 25.72 14.87
N PRO A 4 28.95 24.48 15.33
CA PRO A 4 28.30 23.28 14.79
C PRO A 4 26.76 23.25 14.85
N PRO A 5 26.09 23.53 16.00
CA PRO A 5 24.62 23.54 16.03
C PRO A 5 24.02 24.67 15.18
N GLY A 6 24.64 25.86 15.14
CA GLY A 6 24.15 26.97 14.32
C GLY A 6 24.19 26.67 12.82
N ILE A 7 25.27 26.05 12.32
CA ILE A 7 25.36 25.63 10.91
C ILE A 7 24.34 24.53 10.60
N ALA A 8 24.17 23.55 11.50
CA ALA A 8 23.22 22.46 11.29
C ALA A 8 21.75 22.94 11.26
N LEU A 9 21.40 23.91 12.11
CA LEU A 9 20.08 24.54 12.14
C LEU A 9 19.83 25.36 10.85
N ALA A 10 20.82 26.14 10.41
CA ALA A 10 20.73 26.89 9.15
C ALA A 10 20.61 25.97 7.92
N ALA A 11 21.38 24.87 7.87
CA ALA A 11 21.31 23.88 6.80
C ALA A 11 19.94 23.19 6.75
N GLY A 12 19.36 22.89 7.91
CA GLY A 12 17.99 22.39 8.02
C GLY A 12 16.96 23.39 7.47
N ILE A 13 17.02 24.66 7.88
CA ILE A 13 16.08 25.71 7.45
C ILE A 13 16.15 25.90 5.93
N LEU A 14 17.35 26.00 5.35
CA LEU A 14 17.52 26.14 3.89
C LEU A 14 16.88 24.97 3.14
N VAL A 15 17.04 23.74 3.64
CA VAL A 15 16.45 22.55 3.02
C VAL A 15 14.93 22.48 3.20
N SER A 16 14.38 22.89 4.35
CA SER A 16 12.94 23.05 4.54
C SER A 16 12.33 24.11 3.60
N ILE A 17 13.06 25.21 3.32
CA ILE A 17 12.63 26.24 2.36
C ILE A 17 12.63 25.68 0.93
N ILE A 18 13.69 24.95 0.53
CA ILE A 18 13.76 24.31 -0.79
C ILE A 18 12.61 23.31 -0.96
N LEU A 19 12.37 22.43 0.01
CA LEU A 19 11.24 21.50 -0.02
C LEU A 19 9.89 22.22 -0.07
N THR A 20 9.75 23.34 0.63
CA THR A 20 8.52 24.16 0.60
C THR A 20 8.26 24.72 -0.79
N VAL A 21 9.26 25.31 -1.44
CA VAL A 21 9.12 25.86 -2.80
C VAL A 21 8.72 24.75 -3.79
N VAL A 22 9.29 23.56 -3.65
CA VAL A 22 8.98 22.42 -4.54
C VAL A 22 7.61 21.81 -4.24
N VAL A 23 7.13 21.80 -2.99
CA VAL A 23 5.75 21.38 -2.68
C VAL A 23 4.73 22.40 -3.17
N MET A 24 5.02 23.70 -3.02
CA MET A 24 4.14 24.81 -3.43
C MET A 24 4.08 25.01 -4.96
N SER A 25 4.98 24.41 -5.74
CA SER A 25 4.92 24.46 -7.22
C SER A 25 4.07 23.34 -7.85
N THR A 26 3.29 22.61 -7.05
CA THR A 26 2.42 21.53 -7.52
C THR A 26 1.10 22.08 -8.07
N ALA A 27 0.68 21.55 -9.23
CA ALA A 27 -0.59 21.93 -9.84
C ALA A 27 -1.81 21.65 -8.93
N GLU A 28 -1.68 20.68 -8.02
CA GLU A 28 -2.67 20.36 -6.99
C GLU A 28 -2.86 21.54 -6.02
N VAL A 29 -1.77 22.14 -5.51
CA VAL A 29 -1.84 23.30 -4.61
C VAL A 29 -2.38 24.54 -5.35
N ASP A 30 -1.98 24.74 -6.61
CA ASP A 30 -2.55 25.79 -7.47
C ASP A 30 -4.05 25.56 -7.77
N SER A 31 -4.51 24.32 -7.91
CA SER A 31 -5.94 24.02 -8.04
C SER A 31 -6.70 24.23 -6.73
N ALA A 32 -6.13 23.82 -5.59
CA ALA A 32 -6.77 23.95 -4.28
C ALA A 32 -6.94 25.42 -3.87
N SER A 33 -5.97 26.29 -4.17
CA SER A 33 -6.11 27.73 -3.94
C SER A 33 -7.26 28.34 -4.76
N GLN A 34 -7.38 27.95 -6.04
CA GLN A 34 -8.45 28.39 -6.94
C GLN A 34 -9.83 27.86 -6.53
N THR A 35 -9.94 26.58 -6.16
CA THR A 35 -11.23 25.96 -5.80
C THR A 35 -11.72 26.37 -4.41
N MET A 36 -10.82 26.60 -3.44
CA MET A 36 -11.17 26.99 -2.08
C MET A 36 -11.15 28.51 -1.81
N GLY A 37 -10.71 29.31 -2.79
CA GLY A 37 -10.51 30.76 -2.63
C GLY A 37 -9.44 31.13 -1.59
N ALA A 38 -8.49 30.21 -1.33
CA ALA A 38 -7.62 30.25 -0.16
C ALA A 38 -6.28 30.96 -0.44
N ASP A 39 -5.90 31.90 0.43
CA ASP A 39 -4.57 32.52 0.41
C ASP A 39 -3.47 31.52 0.82
N THR A 40 -2.88 30.89 -0.18
CA THR A 40 -1.78 29.92 -0.05
C THR A 40 -0.42 30.55 0.28
N ASP A 41 -0.21 31.86 0.10
CA ASP A 41 1.08 32.50 0.42
C ASP A 41 1.38 32.36 1.92
N LYS A 42 0.35 32.53 2.76
CA LYS A 42 0.45 32.32 4.22
C LYS A 42 0.88 30.89 4.57
N ILE A 43 0.44 29.89 3.80
CA ILE A 43 0.82 28.48 3.98
C ILE A 43 2.28 28.27 3.55
N GLY A 44 2.68 28.86 2.41
CA GLY A 44 4.06 28.85 1.92
C GLY A 44 5.07 29.42 2.93
N TYR A 45 4.72 30.49 3.66
CA TYR A 45 5.59 31.02 4.72
C TYR A 45 5.67 30.12 5.97
N ALA A 46 4.61 29.36 6.29
CA ALA A 46 4.57 28.49 7.46
C ALA A 46 5.25 27.13 7.24
N LEU A 47 5.10 26.53 6.04
CA LEU A 47 5.52 25.17 5.73
C LEU A 47 7.00 24.84 6.06
N PRO A 48 8.00 25.73 5.91
CA PRO A 48 9.39 25.42 6.29
C PRO A 48 9.54 25.09 7.78
N PHE A 49 8.73 25.74 8.62
CA PHE A 49 8.71 25.56 10.07
C PHE A 49 7.88 24.33 10.47
N VAL A 50 6.85 23.96 9.70
CA VAL A 50 6.15 22.67 9.82
C VAL A 50 7.13 21.51 9.59
N LEU A 51 7.85 21.53 8.47
CA LEU A 51 8.85 20.51 8.14
C LEU A 51 9.96 20.45 9.21
N MET A 52 10.34 21.60 9.79
CA MET A 52 11.31 21.68 10.88
C MET A 52 10.76 21.20 12.24
N ALA A 53 9.44 21.23 12.47
CA ALA A 53 8.78 20.72 13.66
C ALA A 53 8.56 19.19 13.62
N LEU A 54 8.37 18.65 12.42
CA LEU A 54 8.28 17.20 12.17
C LEU A 54 9.68 16.55 12.12
N ALA A 55 10.70 17.28 11.66
CA ALA A 55 12.08 16.82 11.65
C ALA A 55 12.57 16.43 13.06
N LEU A 56 13.67 15.65 13.12
CA LEU A 56 14.24 15.14 14.38
C LEU A 56 13.25 14.31 15.22
N PHE A 57 12.26 13.69 14.55
CA PHE A 57 11.20 12.86 15.13
C PHE A 57 10.24 13.61 16.06
N GLY A 58 10.06 14.91 15.82
CA GLY A 58 9.06 15.75 16.48
C GLY A 58 7.62 15.42 16.09
N SER A 59 6.75 16.42 16.20
CA SER A 59 5.32 16.33 15.89
C SER A 59 4.73 17.74 15.83
N ALA A 60 3.71 17.92 15.01
CA ALA A 60 2.99 19.18 14.86
C ALA A 60 1.47 18.98 15.02
N ALA A 61 0.76 20.06 15.31
CA ALA A 61 -0.70 20.08 15.28
C ALA A 61 -1.18 21.27 14.43
N PHE A 62 -2.15 21.03 13.57
CA PHE A 62 -2.92 22.07 12.90
C PHE A 62 -4.29 22.13 13.57
N ARG A 63 -4.59 23.24 14.23
CA ARG A 63 -5.95 23.49 14.75
C ARG A 63 -6.73 24.26 13.69
N PHE A 64 -8.01 23.97 13.58
CA PHE A 64 -8.96 24.72 12.77
C PHE A 64 -10.15 25.13 13.63
N ASP A 65 -10.67 26.31 13.37
CA ASP A 65 -11.90 26.86 13.94
C ASP A 65 -12.65 27.51 12.79
N LEU A 66 -13.73 26.87 12.36
CA LEU A 66 -14.48 27.20 11.15
C LEU A 66 -15.87 27.67 11.56
N GLN A 67 -16.16 28.94 11.31
CA GLN A 67 -17.46 29.53 11.61
C GLN A 67 -18.11 29.93 10.27
N ILE A 68 -19.07 29.11 9.84
CA ILE A 68 -19.89 29.34 8.64
C ILE A 68 -21.13 30.10 9.11
N GLU A 69 -21.33 31.33 8.63
CA GLU A 69 -22.51 32.12 9.01
C GLU A 69 -23.81 31.38 8.63
N ASP A 70 -24.79 31.46 9.53
CA ASP A 70 -26.11 30.79 9.48
C ASP A 70 -26.16 29.26 9.28
N PHE A 71 -25.02 28.54 9.23
CA PHE A 71 -25.01 27.09 9.00
C PHE A 71 -24.43 26.26 10.17
N ALA A 72 -23.13 26.41 10.48
CA ALA A 72 -22.45 25.55 11.47
C ALA A 72 -21.17 26.17 12.03
N SER A 73 -20.73 25.68 13.19
CA SER A 73 -19.39 25.95 13.73
C SER A 73 -18.65 24.65 14.03
N ALA A 74 -17.46 24.50 13.44
CA ALA A 74 -16.67 23.28 13.45
C ALA A 74 -15.24 23.58 13.86
N ASN A 75 -14.85 23.14 15.06
CA ASN A 75 -13.48 23.28 15.54
C ASN A 75 -12.83 21.93 15.81
N GLY A 76 -11.51 21.84 15.60
CA GLY A 76 -10.78 20.61 15.77
C GLY A 76 -9.27 20.73 15.64
N ALA A 77 -8.59 19.58 15.76
CA ALA A 77 -7.14 19.49 15.62
C ALA A 77 -6.72 18.25 14.80
N LEU A 78 -5.94 18.49 13.75
CA LEU A 78 -5.17 17.49 13.02
C LEU A 78 -3.77 17.36 13.64
N HIS A 79 -3.50 16.24 14.32
CA HIS A 79 -2.18 15.92 14.85
C HIS A 79 -1.36 15.16 13.81
N LEU A 80 -0.21 15.72 13.39
CA LEU A 80 0.75 15.06 12.51
C LEU A 80 1.99 14.64 13.29
N SER A 81 2.39 13.37 13.15
CA SER A 81 3.68 12.88 13.60
C SER A 81 4.27 11.88 12.59
N GLY A 82 5.58 11.86 12.49
CA GLY A 82 6.34 11.32 11.35
C GLY A 82 7.38 12.35 10.95
N ALA A 83 8.53 11.93 10.43
CA ALA A 83 9.65 12.84 10.19
C ALA A 83 9.97 12.97 8.68
N PRO A 84 10.11 14.20 8.13
CA PRO A 84 10.78 14.39 6.86
C PRO A 84 12.25 13.98 7.04
N LEU A 85 12.57 12.76 6.62
CA LEU A 85 13.87 12.16 6.88
C LEU A 85 14.99 12.86 6.12
N LEU A 86 14.69 13.54 5.01
CA LEU A 86 15.66 14.39 4.31
C LEU A 86 16.16 15.54 5.21
N VAL A 87 15.25 16.35 5.76
CA VAL A 87 15.59 17.45 6.68
C VAL A 87 16.35 16.90 7.90
N THR A 88 15.87 15.78 8.44
CA THR A 88 16.47 15.12 9.61
C THR A 88 17.90 14.63 9.32
N LEU A 89 18.16 13.98 8.17
CA LEU A 89 19.50 13.54 7.78
C LEU A 89 20.44 14.70 7.48
N VAL A 90 19.97 15.80 6.85
CA VAL A 90 20.78 16.99 6.63
C VAL A 90 21.19 17.63 7.96
N VAL A 91 20.26 17.84 8.89
CA VAL A 91 20.55 18.43 10.21
C VAL A 91 21.51 17.55 11.00
N LEU A 92 21.27 16.23 11.07
CA LEU A 92 22.12 15.33 11.86
C LEU A 92 23.49 15.07 11.21
N GLY A 93 23.54 14.96 9.88
CA GLY A 93 24.78 14.79 9.12
C GLY A 93 25.70 16.01 9.22
N THR A 94 25.14 17.21 9.06
CA THR A 94 25.89 18.48 9.24
C THR A 94 26.33 18.67 10.70
N LEU A 95 25.44 18.43 11.67
CA LEU A 95 25.76 18.48 13.10
C LEU A 95 26.93 17.54 13.44
N TRP A 96 26.87 16.28 12.97
CA TRP A 96 27.91 15.28 13.18
C TRP A 96 29.24 15.71 12.56
N TRP A 97 29.22 16.14 11.28
CA TRP A 97 30.39 16.57 10.53
C TRP A 97 31.09 17.77 11.18
N PHE A 98 30.35 18.85 11.46
CA PHE A 98 30.91 20.04 12.08
C PHE A 98 31.31 19.82 13.55
N THR A 99 30.66 18.91 14.27
CA THR A 99 31.10 18.47 15.60
C THR A 99 32.44 17.75 15.54
N GLN A 100 32.59 16.78 14.63
CA GLN A 100 33.82 16.03 14.47
C GLN A 100 34.97 16.93 13.99
N TRP A 101 34.70 17.84 13.05
CA TRP A 101 35.65 18.86 12.59
C TRP A 101 36.04 19.84 13.71
N SER A 102 35.09 20.23 14.56
CA SER A 102 35.34 21.12 15.70
C SER A 102 36.23 20.49 16.76
N GLU A 103 35.99 19.24 17.20
CA GLU A 103 36.91 18.59 18.15
C GLU A 103 38.27 18.23 17.51
N ARG A 104 38.33 17.95 16.20
CA ARG A 104 39.61 17.77 15.48
C ARG A 104 40.48 19.04 15.49
N ARG A 105 39.87 20.24 15.45
CA ARG A 105 40.58 21.53 15.48
C ARG A 105 40.78 22.11 16.88
N GLN A 106 39.83 21.90 17.79
CA GLN A 106 39.84 22.44 19.16
C GLN A 106 39.35 21.37 20.16
N PRO A 107 40.17 20.34 20.46
CA PRO A 107 39.79 19.28 21.39
C PRO A 107 39.30 19.81 22.75
N SER A 108 38.31 19.16 23.32
CA SER A 108 37.86 19.41 24.69
C SER A 108 38.98 19.08 25.69
N PRO A 109 39.37 20.01 26.59
CA PRO A 109 40.51 19.79 27.49
C PRO A 109 40.28 18.68 28.52
N ASN A 110 39.03 18.45 28.94
CA ASN A 110 38.66 17.38 29.87
C ASN A 110 37.21 16.90 29.67
N ARG A 111 36.87 15.75 30.27
CA ARG A 111 35.55 15.10 30.22
C ARG A 111 34.38 16.06 30.55
N GLY A 112 34.50 16.83 31.63
CA GLY A 112 33.48 17.79 32.04
C GLY A 112 33.21 18.83 30.96
N SER A 113 34.27 19.41 30.38
CA SER A 113 34.15 20.35 29.26
C SER A 113 33.53 19.73 28.01
N THR A 114 33.68 18.42 27.78
CA THR A 114 33.03 17.70 26.67
C THR A 114 31.52 17.61 26.89
N TRP A 115 31.07 17.19 28.08
CA TRP A 115 29.64 17.11 28.42
C TRP A 115 28.98 18.48 28.51
N ILE A 116 29.67 19.50 29.04
CA ILE A 116 29.20 20.90 29.03
C ILE A 116 29.05 21.41 27.59
N ARG A 117 30.02 21.14 26.70
CA ARG A 117 29.90 21.47 25.26
C ARG A 117 28.69 20.78 24.63
N ILE A 118 28.50 19.48 24.86
CA ILE A 118 27.34 18.72 24.33
C ILE A 118 26.04 19.33 24.84
N GLY A 119 25.86 19.44 26.16
CA GLY A 119 24.63 19.94 26.78
C GLY A 119 24.26 21.35 26.34
N ILE A 120 25.19 22.30 26.37
CA ILE A 120 24.94 23.67 25.89
C ILE A 120 24.67 23.68 24.39
N SER A 121 25.36 22.87 23.57
CA SER A 121 25.10 22.82 22.12
C SER A 121 23.73 22.25 21.77
N ALA A 122 23.26 21.23 22.51
CA ALA A 122 21.96 20.62 22.29
C ALA A 122 20.82 21.53 22.77
N LEU A 123 20.94 22.07 24.00
CA LEU A 123 19.95 22.98 24.58
C LEU A 123 19.86 24.32 23.82
N ALA A 124 20.99 24.85 23.32
CA ALA A 124 20.95 26.04 22.47
C ALA A 124 20.27 25.76 21.11
N PHE A 125 20.54 24.61 20.49
CA PHE A 125 19.85 24.22 19.26
C PHE A 125 18.34 24.10 19.49
N THR A 126 17.91 23.34 20.51
CA THR A 126 16.47 23.11 20.72
C THR A 126 15.73 24.34 21.20
N ILE A 127 16.35 25.23 21.98
CA ILE A 127 15.71 26.51 22.33
C ILE A 127 15.53 27.37 21.07
N VAL A 128 16.52 27.47 20.17
CA VAL A 128 16.32 28.22 18.91
C VAL A 128 15.28 27.57 18.02
N LEU A 129 15.30 26.23 17.89
CA LEU A 129 14.32 25.45 17.15
C LEU A 129 12.89 25.68 17.66
N PHE A 130 12.70 25.60 18.98
CA PHE A 130 11.41 25.76 19.66
C PHE A 130 10.94 27.21 19.68
N LEU A 131 11.84 28.19 19.76
CA LEU A 131 11.50 29.61 19.61
C LEU A 131 11.07 29.94 18.18
N LEU A 132 11.70 29.37 17.15
CA LEU A 132 11.22 29.49 15.76
C LEU A 132 9.84 28.84 15.61
N GLN A 133 9.62 27.66 16.18
CA GLN A 133 8.31 26.99 16.23
C GLN A 133 7.23 27.81 16.96
N LEU A 134 7.60 28.64 17.95
CA LEU A 134 6.70 29.57 18.66
C LEU A 134 6.44 30.85 17.89
N ILE A 135 7.47 31.45 17.26
CA ILE A 135 7.35 32.69 16.49
C ILE A 135 6.53 32.45 15.21
N PHE A 136 6.71 31.31 14.57
CA PHE A 136 5.96 30.88 13.39
C PHE A 136 4.80 29.93 13.72
N ALA A 137 4.33 29.92 14.98
CA ALA A 137 3.01 29.38 15.37
C ALA A 137 1.90 30.36 14.91
N ALA A 138 1.82 30.56 13.60
CA ALA A 138 0.94 31.55 13.00
C ALA A 138 -0.54 31.11 13.10
N ARG A 139 -1.40 32.07 13.44
CA ARG A 139 -2.79 32.04 13.04
C ARG A 139 -2.90 32.65 11.64
N PHE A 140 -3.51 31.92 10.71
CA PHE A 140 -3.84 32.42 9.39
C PHE A 140 -5.31 32.14 9.11
N ALA A 141 -6.02 33.15 8.59
CA ALA A 141 -7.35 32.97 8.03
C ALA A 141 -7.20 32.63 6.55
N LEU A 142 -7.98 31.64 6.07
CA LEU A 142 -7.98 31.22 4.67
C LEU A 142 -9.16 31.79 3.85
N MET A 143 -10.14 32.44 4.50
CA MET A 143 -11.28 33.06 3.82
C MET A 143 -11.38 34.54 4.17
N GLU A 144 -11.70 35.37 3.18
CA GLU A 144 -11.86 36.83 3.30
C GLU A 144 -13.24 37.28 2.81
N GLY A 145 -14.29 36.57 3.24
CA GLY A 145 -15.70 36.93 3.02
C GLY A 145 -16.67 35.88 3.58
N GLY A 146 -17.72 36.32 4.29
CA GLY A 146 -18.89 35.52 4.72
C GLY A 146 -18.66 34.37 5.73
N GLY A 147 -17.43 33.92 5.95
CA GLY A 147 -17.12 32.86 6.89
C GLY A 147 -15.75 33.06 7.53
N ALA A 148 -15.66 32.83 8.84
CA ALA A 148 -14.41 32.97 9.59
C ALA A 148 -13.71 31.61 9.71
N ALA A 149 -12.87 31.28 8.73
CA ALA A 149 -12.07 30.07 8.71
C ALA A 149 -10.66 30.33 9.28
N GLN A 150 -10.48 30.15 10.59
CA GLN A 150 -9.20 30.34 11.28
C GLN A 150 -8.41 29.03 11.41
N PHE A 151 -7.16 29.05 10.96
CA PHE A 151 -6.22 27.95 11.14
C PHE A 151 -5.08 28.39 12.05
N GLU A 152 -4.79 27.64 13.10
CA GLU A 152 -3.67 27.88 14.03
C GLU A 152 -2.65 26.74 13.92
N PHE A 153 -1.46 27.06 13.42
CA PHE A 153 -0.36 26.11 13.46
C PHE A 153 0.27 26.06 14.85
N SER A 154 0.39 24.85 15.42
CA SER A 154 0.97 24.63 16.75
C SER A 154 1.94 23.45 16.76
N ALA A 155 3.21 23.75 16.47
CA ALA A 155 4.34 22.84 16.63
C ALA A 155 4.70 22.51 18.10
N VAL A 156 4.03 23.15 19.06
CA VAL A 156 4.43 23.17 20.48
C VAL A 156 3.93 21.92 21.21
N THR A 157 4.81 20.94 21.36
CA THR A 157 4.54 19.70 22.11
C THR A 157 5.74 19.33 22.99
N ALA A 158 5.53 18.51 24.01
CA ALA A 158 6.65 17.95 24.78
C ALA A 158 7.60 17.10 23.90
N ARG A 159 7.05 16.42 22.88
CA ARG A 159 7.82 15.61 21.93
C ARG A 159 8.76 16.46 21.07
N SER A 160 8.28 17.56 20.49
CA SER A 160 9.07 18.48 19.65
C SER A 160 10.13 19.28 20.40
N PHE A 161 10.11 19.32 21.74
CA PHE A 161 11.25 19.81 22.54
C PHE A 161 12.21 18.69 22.98
N PHE A 162 11.70 17.66 23.67
CA PHE A 162 12.56 16.68 24.34
C PHE A 162 13.19 15.64 23.41
N VAL A 163 12.51 15.22 22.34
CA VAL A 163 13.08 14.23 21.40
C VAL A 163 14.23 14.84 20.60
N PRO A 164 14.11 16.03 19.98
CA PRO A 164 15.25 16.72 19.38
C PRO A 164 16.41 16.93 20.36
N LEU A 165 16.14 17.29 21.62
CA LEU A 165 17.19 17.51 22.62
C LEU A 165 18.05 16.26 22.84
N LEU A 166 17.40 15.09 22.98
CA LEU A 166 18.07 13.81 23.14
C LEU A 166 18.81 13.38 21.87
N VAL A 167 18.21 13.53 20.69
CA VAL A 167 18.82 13.17 19.41
C VAL A 167 20.05 14.04 19.11
N ILE A 168 19.94 15.37 19.29
CA ILE A 168 21.04 16.31 19.10
C ILE A 168 22.16 16.05 20.10
N ALA A 169 21.84 15.76 21.37
CA ALA A 169 22.85 15.37 22.36
C ALA A 169 23.54 14.05 22.01
N ALA A 170 22.79 13.04 21.54
CA ALA A 170 23.32 11.75 21.12
C ALA A 170 24.24 11.85 19.90
N VAL A 171 23.82 12.56 18.84
CA VAL A 171 24.64 12.82 17.65
C VAL A 171 25.83 13.73 17.96
N SER A 172 25.68 14.69 18.88
CA SER A 172 26.78 15.50 19.40
C SER A 172 27.78 14.70 20.25
N ALA A 173 27.36 13.64 20.94
CA ALA A 173 28.29 12.71 21.60
C ALA A 173 28.96 11.79 20.58
N TRP A 174 28.17 11.22 19.65
CA TRP A 174 28.65 10.33 18.60
C TRP A 174 29.67 11.02 17.68
N GLY A 175 29.45 12.27 17.27
CA GLY A 175 30.42 13.06 16.48
C GLY A 175 31.78 13.28 17.14
N ARG A 176 31.88 13.09 18.46
CA ARG A 176 33.14 13.19 19.22
C ARG A 176 33.81 11.83 19.49
N VAL A 177 33.07 10.73 19.35
CA VAL A 177 33.52 9.35 19.59
C VAL A 177 33.73 8.56 18.29
N ALA A 178 32.97 8.89 17.24
CA ALA A 178 32.93 8.16 15.97
C ALA A 178 34.29 8.19 15.27
N GLY A 179 34.79 7.01 14.91
CA GLY A 179 36.13 6.85 14.38
C GLY A 179 37.22 6.97 15.45
N HIS A 180 36.99 6.47 16.67
CA HIS A 180 38.07 6.23 17.64
C HIS A 180 37.82 4.94 18.42
N PHE A 181 38.69 3.94 18.25
CA PHE A 181 38.64 2.64 18.96
C PHE A 181 38.54 2.73 20.50
N LYS A 182 38.99 3.85 21.10
CA LYS A 182 38.86 4.17 22.54
C LYS A 182 38.10 5.49 22.81
N GLY A 183 37.32 6.01 21.86
CA GLY A 183 36.64 7.32 21.99
C GLY A 183 35.70 7.42 23.19
N THR A 184 35.09 6.31 23.61
CA THR A 184 34.25 6.21 24.83
C THR A 184 35.04 6.47 26.12
N GLU A 185 36.33 6.13 26.16
CA GLU A 185 37.22 6.42 27.30
C GLU A 185 37.59 7.90 27.37
N ALA A 186 37.67 8.58 26.22
CA ALA A 186 37.93 10.02 26.14
C ALA A 186 36.78 10.79 26.81
N ILE A 187 35.54 10.61 26.32
CA ILE A 187 34.34 11.27 26.89
C ILE A 187 33.97 10.80 28.32
N GLY A 188 34.66 9.80 28.86
CA GLY A 188 34.45 9.32 30.22
C GLY A 188 33.26 8.38 30.40
N ALA A 189 32.78 7.77 29.31
CA ALA A 189 31.73 6.77 29.31
C ALA A 189 32.27 5.37 28.95
N PRO A 190 33.22 4.80 29.72
CA PRO A 190 33.83 3.51 29.39
C PRO A 190 32.82 2.36 29.40
N PHE A 191 31.67 2.53 30.07
CA PHE A 191 30.55 1.59 30.02
C PHE A 191 29.98 1.43 28.60
N LEU A 192 30.07 2.43 27.72
CA LEU A 192 29.59 2.33 26.33
C LEU A 192 30.47 1.46 25.42
N ARG A 193 31.65 0.99 25.89
CA ARG A 193 32.60 0.21 25.09
C ARG A 193 32.05 -1.13 24.56
N TRP A 194 31.02 -1.69 25.19
CA TRP A 194 30.37 -2.92 24.71
C TRP A 194 29.29 -2.66 23.65
N ALA A 195 28.73 -1.44 23.60
CA ALA A 195 27.61 -1.06 22.75
C ALA A 195 28.05 -0.31 21.48
N VAL A 196 29.08 0.55 21.54
CA VAL A 196 29.50 1.36 20.37
C VAL A 196 29.94 0.51 19.17
N PRO A 197 30.76 -0.56 19.29
CA PRO A 197 31.11 -1.40 18.15
C PRO A 197 29.90 -2.07 17.45
N PRO A 198 28.99 -2.80 18.13
CA PRO A 198 27.84 -3.42 17.46
C PRO A 198 26.82 -2.39 16.97
N LEU A 199 26.64 -1.24 17.65
CA LEU A 199 25.83 -0.13 17.12
C LEU A 199 26.43 0.41 15.82
N LEU A 200 27.76 0.55 15.72
CA LEU A 200 28.42 1.01 14.50
C LEU A 200 28.20 0.02 13.34
N VAL A 201 28.17 -1.29 13.60
CA VAL A 201 27.80 -2.31 12.60
C VAL A 201 26.35 -2.12 12.12
N ALA A 202 25.40 -1.95 13.05
CA ALA A 202 24.00 -1.69 12.71
C ALA A 202 23.81 -0.37 11.93
N TRP A 203 24.55 0.68 12.28
CA TRP A 203 24.55 1.95 11.56
C TRP A 203 25.12 1.84 10.15
N VAL A 204 26.22 1.10 9.93
CA VAL A 204 26.77 0.89 8.58
C VAL A 204 25.78 0.12 7.71
N HIS A 205 25.15 -0.92 8.26
CA HIS A 205 24.10 -1.67 7.58
C HIS A 205 22.93 -0.77 7.19
N LEU A 206 22.37 -0.03 8.15
CA LEU A 206 21.25 0.90 7.94
C LEU A 206 21.57 1.96 6.88
N VAL A 207 22.76 2.59 6.94
CA VAL A 207 23.16 3.64 6.00
C VAL A 207 23.36 3.10 4.59
N VAL A 208 24.03 1.95 4.42
CA VAL A 208 24.19 1.33 3.08
C VAL A 208 22.83 0.98 2.49
N MET A 209 21.96 0.35 3.29
CA MET A 209 20.69 -0.17 2.80
C MET A 209 19.69 0.94 2.49
N VAL A 210 19.47 1.88 3.42
CA VAL A 210 18.55 3.01 3.19
C VAL A 210 19.05 3.89 2.06
N ALA A 211 20.37 4.07 1.87
CA ALA A 211 20.88 4.81 0.72
C ALA A 211 20.53 4.12 -0.62
N VAL A 212 20.74 2.80 -0.73
CA VAL A 212 20.39 2.04 -1.95
C VAL A 212 18.88 2.07 -2.19
N MET A 213 18.05 1.78 -1.19
CA MET A 213 16.60 1.77 -1.36
C MET A 213 15.99 3.16 -1.52
N SER A 214 16.65 4.23 -1.03
CA SER A 214 16.25 5.62 -1.35
C SER A 214 16.52 5.95 -2.82
N ILE A 215 17.62 5.46 -3.40
CA ILE A 215 17.88 5.60 -4.83
C ILE A 215 16.82 4.83 -5.64
N VAL A 216 16.47 3.61 -5.25
CA VAL A 216 15.37 2.85 -5.87
C VAL A 216 14.04 3.60 -5.76
N ALA A 217 13.71 4.16 -4.58
CA ALA A 217 12.48 4.92 -4.37
C ALA A 217 12.36 6.13 -5.32
N ILE A 218 13.44 6.85 -5.63
CA ILE A 218 13.43 7.96 -6.60
C ILE A 218 12.94 7.50 -7.99
N PHE A 219 13.23 6.26 -8.38
CA PHE A 219 12.84 5.70 -9.68
C PHE A 219 11.53 4.89 -9.68
N VAL A 220 11.04 4.47 -8.51
CA VAL A 220 9.78 3.70 -8.39
C VAL A 220 8.57 4.62 -8.10
N LEU A 221 8.73 5.58 -7.17
CA LEU A 221 7.63 6.45 -6.74
C LEU A 221 6.93 7.25 -7.87
N PRO A 222 7.63 7.78 -8.90
CA PRO A 222 6.99 8.53 -9.98
C PRO A 222 6.21 7.68 -11.00
N PHE A 223 6.29 6.34 -10.93
CA PHE A 223 5.79 5.42 -11.96
C PHE A 223 4.84 4.33 -11.45
N GLY A 224 4.60 4.24 -10.13
CA GLY A 224 3.83 3.14 -9.54
C GLY A 224 3.01 3.48 -8.31
N LEU A 225 2.79 4.77 -8.02
CA LEU A 225 1.91 5.27 -6.95
C LEU A 225 1.26 6.63 -7.29
N ASP A 226 1.35 7.07 -8.56
CA ASP A 226 0.93 8.40 -9.07
C ASP A 226 1.34 9.62 -8.21
N VAL A 227 2.40 9.46 -7.42
CA VAL A 227 2.93 10.50 -6.55
C VAL A 227 3.49 11.65 -7.40
N PRO A 228 3.01 12.89 -7.25
CA PRO A 228 3.52 14.04 -8.00
C PRO A 228 5.03 14.11 -7.91
N GLY A 229 5.73 14.12 -9.04
CA GLY A 229 7.20 14.05 -9.09
C GLY A 229 7.92 15.12 -8.26
N GLN A 230 7.23 16.22 -7.94
CA GLN A 230 7.68 17.29 -7.07
C GLN A 230 7.69 16.92 -5.57
N VAL A 231 6.80 16.05 -5.07
CA VAL A 231 6.82 15.64 -3.65
C VAL A 231 7.77 14.47 -3.37
N VAL A 232 8.30 13.81 -4.40
CA VAL A 232 9.29 12.72 -4.28
C VAL A 232 10.50 13.08 -3.40
N PRO A 233 11.15 14.27 -3.51
CA PRO A 233 12.22 14.72 -2.62
C PRO A 233 11.85 14.81 -1.13
N LEU A 234 10.56 14.93 -0.79
CA LEU A 234 10.08 14.94 0.59
C LEU A 234 10.06 13.54 1.19
N VAL A 235 9.63 12.54 0.41
CA VAL A 235 9.27 11.20 0.89
C VAL A 235 10.27 10.09 0.56
N PHE A 236 11.14 10.24 -0.45
CA PHE A 236 11.95 9.11 -0.97
C PHE A 236 12.87 8.43 0.06
N ILE A 237 13.31 9.12 1.11
CA ILE A 237 14.11 8.52 2.19
C ILE A 237 13.24 7.75 3.19
N THR A 238 12.01 8.23 3.44
CA THR A 238 11.01 7.50 4.24
C THR A 238 10.57 6.24 3.49
N MET A 239 10.35 6.35 2.18
CA MET A 239 10.04 5.21 1.31
C MET A 239 11.23 4.25 1.17
N GLY A 240 12.46 4.75 0.98
CA GLY A 240 13.67 3.92 1.03
C GLY A 240 13.86 3.19 2.36
N LEU A 241 13.40 3.76 3.47
CA LEU A 241 13.37 3.12 4.78
C LEU A 241 12.26 2.06 4.91
N ILE A 242 11.06 2.29 4.36
CA ILE A 242 9.95 1.33 4.31
C ILE A 242 10.31 0.14 3.38
N LEU A 243 10.82 0.43 2.19
CA LEU A 243 11.35 -0.58 1.27
C LEU A 243 12.47 -1.40 1.94
N THR A 244 13.36 -0.77 2.72
CA THR A 244 14.36 -1.50 3.51
C THR A 244 13.72 -2.46 4.51
N LEU A 245 12.67 -2.02 5.21
CA LEU A 245 11.94 -2.83 6.18
C LEU A 245 11.28 -4.06 5.51
N LEU A 246 10.59 -3.86 4.39
CA LEU A 246 9.93 -4.92 3.62
C LEU A 246 10.94 -5.99 3.15
N VAL A 247 12.01 -5.60 2.45
CA VAL A 247 12.97 -6.57 1.88
C VAL A 247 13.89 -7.23 2.91
N HIS A 248 13.84 -6.79 4.17
CA HIS A 248 14.42 -7.54 5.30
C HIS A 248 13.50 -8.62 5.85
N LEU A 249 12.41 -8.92 5.16
CA LEU A 249 11.32 -9.80 5.60
C LEU A 249 10.57 -9.21 6.81
N GLY A 250 10.52 -7.88 6.93
CA GLY A 250 9.65 -7.16 7.86
C GLY A 250 8.32 -6.77 7.21
N GLY A 251 7.55 -5.90 7.86
CA GLY A 251 6.32 -5.36 7.26
C GLY A 251 5.85 -4.06 7.88
N VAL A 252 4.97 -3.38 7.15
CA VAL A 252 4.20 -2.22 7.62
C VAL A 252 2.74 -2.61 7.80
N THR A 253 1.98 -1.77 8.49
CA THR A 253 0.53 -1.83 8.55
C THR A 253 -0.02 -0.41 8.41
N PHE A 254 -1.06 -0.29 7.60
CA PHE A 254 -1.80 0.94 7.39
C PHE A 254 -3.20 0.75 7.98
N SER A 255 -3.57 1.60 8.92
CA SER A 255 -4.85 1.52 9.61
C SER A 255 -5.59 2.84 9.55
N ILE A 256 -6.87 2.79 9.15
CA ILE A 256 -7.81 3.91 9.23
C ILE A 256 -8.91 3.53 10.23
N GLN A 257 -9.13 4.41 11.22
CA GLN A 257 -10.21 4.28 12.19
C GLN A 257 -11.07 5.55 12.14
N GLY A 258 -12.38 5.41 11.97
CA GLY A 258 -13.26 6.54 11.68
C GLY A 258 -13.14 7.01 10.22
N GLY A 259 -13.92 8.01 9.84
CA GLY A 259 -14.32 8.27 8.44
C GLY A 259 -13.29 8.90 7.51
N PHE A 260 -12.00 8.59 7.62
CA PHE A 260 -10.96 9.04 6.68
C PHE A 260 -11.06 8.40 5.27
N GLY A 261 -12.12 7.67 4.95
CA GLY A 261 -12.33 7.02 3.65
C GLY A 261 -12.59 8.03 2.52
N SER A 262 -12.25 7.64 1.29
CA SER A 262 -12.61 8.36 0.07
C SER A 262 -14.13 8.33 -0.17
N GLY A 263 -14.66 9.40 -0.76
CA GLY A 263 -16.10 9.58 -0.99
C GLY A 263 -16.67 8.77 -2.17
N SER A 264 -16.46 7.46 -2.18
CA SER A 264 -16.88 6.54 -3.24
C SER A 264 -17.20 5.16 -2.63
N GLY A 265 -18.45 4.71 -2.75
CA GLY A 265 -18.94 3.47 -2.12
C GLY A 265 -19.51 3.69 -0.72
N GLY A 266 -20.77 3.33 -0.51
CA GLY A 266 -21.52 3.65 0.71
C GLY A 266 -21.47 2.57 1.79
N PHE A 267 -20.58 2.72 2.77
CA PHE A 267 -20.71 2.04 4.08
C PHE A 267 -20.68 3.03 5.23
N SER A 268 -21.87 3.40 5.72
CA SER A 268 -22.06 4.23 6.91
C SER A 268 -21.90 3.42 8.20
N ASP A 269 -20.82 2.64 8.31
CA ASP A 269 -20.48 1.90 9.52
C ASP A 269 -19.12 2.34 10.07
N SER A 270 -18.95 2.29 11.38
CA SER A 270 -17.83 2.91 12.12
C SER A 270 -16.56 2.05 12.13
N GLY A 271 -16.25 1.48 10.96
CA GLY A 271 -15.19 0.49 10.75
C GLY A 271 -13.79 0.95 11.16
N THR A 272 -12.97 -0.03 11.53
CA THR A 272 -11.51 0.12 11.64
C THR A 272 -10.88 -0.71 10.53
N PHE A 273 -10.53 -0.05 9.42
CA PHE A 273 -9.74 -0.64 8.35
C PHE A 273 -8.29 -0.82 8.83
N SER A 274 -7.67 -1.97 8.57
CA SER A 274 -6.30 -2.26 9.00
C SER A 274 -5.66 -3.34 8.12
N GLU A 275 -4.85 -2.89 7.17
CA GLU A 275 -4.14 -3.70 6.18
C GLU A 275 -2.66 -3.90 6.61
N SER A 276 -1.98 -4.93 6.10
CA SER A 276 -0.56 -5.17 6.42
C SER A 276 0.29 -5.70 5.26
N LEU A 277 1.06 -4.79 4.66
CA LEU A 277 2.01 -5.10 3.60
C LEU A 277 3.31 -5.71 4.14
N THR A 278 3.66 -6.87 3.59
CA THR A 278 4.95 -7.56 3.76
C THR A 278 5.54 -7.86 2.37
N ILE A 279 6.69 -8.54 2.27
CA ILE A 279 7.18 -9.06 0.97
C ILE A 279 6.51 -10.40 0.56
N PHE A 280 5.57 -10.89 1.37
CA PHE A 280 4.80 -12.12 1.16
C PHE A 280 3.29 -11.85 1.05
N SER A 281 2.87 -10.59 1.05
CA SER A 281 1.49 -10.21 0.74
C SER A 281 1.34 -10.14 -0.77
N ASP A 282 0.19 -10.52 -1.31
CA ASP A 282 0.02 -10.72 -2.76
C ASP A 282 0.02 -9.39 -3.53
N GLU A 283 -0.37 -8.29 -2.88
CA GLU A 283 -0.28 -6.92 -3.39
C GLU A 283 1.17 -6.36 -3.40
N ALA A 284 2.16 -7.12 -2.92
CA ALA A 284 3.55 -6.66 -2.80
C ALA A 284 4.32 -6.82 -4.11
N PRO A 285 4.71 -5.73 -4.81
CA PRO A 285 5.23 -5.83 -6.17
C PRO A 285 6.44 -6.77 -6.27
N GLY A 286 6.37 -7.79 -7.13
CA GLY A 286 7.39 -8.85 -7.22
C GLY A 286 8.83 -8.37 -7.51
N GLN A 287 9.01 -7.11 -7.92
CA GLN A 287 10.31 -6.45 -8.02
C GLN A 287 11.01 -6.26 -6.65
N LEU A 288 10.27 -6.23 -5.53
CA LEU A 288 10.81 -6.10 -4.17
C LEU A 288 11.82 -7.22 -3.84
N TRP A 289 11.66 -8.41 -4.41
CA TRP A 289 12.58 -9.53 -4.27
C TRP A 289 13.99 -9.24 -4.79
N LEU A 290 14.14 -8.34 -5.78
CA LEU A 290 15.45 -7.85 -6.22
C LEU A 290 16.18 -7.05 -5.13
N GLY A 291 15.44 -6.45 -4.20
CA GLY A 291 15.96 -5.74 -3.03
C GLY A 291 16.79 -6.64 -2.09
N LEU A 292 16.62 -7.96 -2.12
CA LEU A 292 17.49 -8.90 -1.40
C LEU A 292 18.96 -8.82 -1.86
N LEU A 293 19.24 -8.38 -3.08
CA LEU A 293 20.61 -8.11 -3.53
C LEU A 293 21.24 -6.93 -2.75
N ALA A 294 20.45 -5.90 -2.45
CA ALA A 294 20.88 -4.80 -1.59
C ALA A 294 21.08 -5.25 -0.14
N VAL A 295 20.21 -6.15 0.38
CA VAL A 295 20.39 -6.80 1.70
C VAL A 295 21.74 -7.53 1.77
N VAL A 296 22.07 -8.34 0.77
CA VAL A 296 23.35 -9.06 0.71
C VAL A 296 24.54 -8.09 0.72
N VAL A 297 24.47 -6.98 -0.01
CA VAL A 297 25.52 -5.94 0.00
C VAL A 297 25.64 -5.25 1.37
N ALA A 298 24.51 -4.90 2.02
CA ALA A 298 24.50 -4.29 3.35
C ALA A 298 25.02 -5.26 4.44
N VAL A 299 24.65 -6.53 4.39
CA VAL A 299 25.17 -7.61 5.25
C VAL A 299 26.68 -7.78 5.03
N LEU A 300 27.16 -7.82 3.79
CA LEU A 300 28.61 -7.93 3.52
C LEU A 300 29.38 -6.71 4.07
N ALA A 301 28.90 -5.49 3.85
CA ALA A 301 29.48 -4.28 4.42
C ALA A 301 29.51 -4.31 5.95
N ALA A 302 28.42 -4.74 6.59
CA ALA A 302 28.33 -4.91 8.03
C ALA A 302 29.29 -5.98 8.57
N THR A 303 29.45 -7.13 7.90
CA THR A 303 30.37 -8.20 8.33
C THR A 303 31.83 -7.77 8.26
N LEU A 304 32.24 -6.99 7.26
CA LEU A 304 33.59 -6.40 7.18
C LEU A 304 33.88 -5.54 8.42
N VAL A 305 32.95 -4.66 8.78
CA VAL A 305 33.07 -3.75 9.93
C VAL A 305 33.02 -4.52 11.26
N ALA A 306 32.11 -5.48 11.41
CA ALA A 306 32.02 -6.35 12.57
C ALA A 306 33.32 -7.15 12.78
N THR A 307 33.97 -7.58 11.69
CA THR A 307 35.25 -8.31 11.73
C THR A 307 36.37 -7.44 12.30
N VAL A 308 36.57 -6.24 11.75
CA VAL A 308 37.79 -5.44 12.04
C VAL A 308 37.67 -4.51 13.24
N THR A 309 36.46 -4.27 13.74
CA THR A 309 36.25 -3.64 15.06
C THR A 309 36.57 -4.58 16.24
N ARG A 310 36.78 -5.87 15.98
CA ARG A 310 37.07 -6.92 16.98
C ARG A 310 38.54 -7.28 17.03
N GLN A 311 38.98 -7.82 18.17
CA GLN A 311 40.29 -8.43 18.30
C GLN A 311 40.37 -9.65 17.36
N PRO A 312 41.36 -9.73 16.44
CA PRO A 312 41.45 -10.83 15.49
C PRO A 312 41.90 -12.12 16.19
N ARG A 313 41.24 -13.24 15.84
CA ARG A 313 41.41 -14.56 16.47
C ARG A 313 42.85 -15.08 16.53
N TRP A 314 43.73 -14.68 15.61
CA TRP A 314 45.15 -15.08 15.60
C TRP A 314 46.01 -14.37 16.65
N THR A 315 45.47 -13.38 17.37
CA THR A 315 46.15 -12.70 18.48
C THR A 315 45.83 -13.30 19.85
N VAL A 316 44.88 -14.24 19.90
CA VAL A 316 44.57 -15.03 21.10
C VAL A 316 45.29 -16.37 20.96
N GLN A 317 45.99 -16.81 22.00
CA GLN A 317 46.67 -18.12 21.99
C GLN A 317 45.74 -19.19 22.60
N GLY A 318 45.55 -20.30 21.87
CA GLY A 318 44.61 -21.36 22.21
C GLY A 318 43.21 -21.17 21.62
N GLN A 319 42.29 -22.09 21.92
CA GLN A 319 40.86 -21.85 21.71
C GLN A 319 40.35 -20.99 22.88
N ASP A 320 39.75 -19.83 22.57
CA ASP A 320 39.05 -19.02 23.57
C ASP A 320 37.65 -19.62 23.84
N PRO A 321 37.39 -20.21 25.02
CA PRO A 321 36.06 -20.75 25.35
C PRO A 321 34.99 -19.64 25.43
N ASN A 322 35.39 -18.40 25.73
CA ASN A 322 34.48 -17.28 25.90
C ASN A 322 34.15 -16.56 24.57
N GLN A 323 34.69 -17.01 23.43
CA GLN A 323 34.55 -16.32 22.15
C GLN A 323 33.08 -15.98 21.79
N TRP A 324 32.12 -16.85 22.12
CA TRP A 324 30.69 -16.67 21.82
C TRP A 324 29.91 -15.90 22.91
N HIS A 325 30.49 -15.63 24.09
CA HIS A 325 29.83 -14.90 25.19
C HIS A 325 29.42 -13.45 24.82
N SER A 326 29.94 -12.92 23.71
CA SER A 326 29.59 -11.60 23.18
C SER A 326 28.62 -11.65 21.98
N ALA A 327 28.16 -12.82 21.56
CA ALA A 327 27.45 -13.01 20.30
C ALA A 327 26.08 -12.30 20.23
N TRP A 328 25.40 -12.15 21.37
CA TRP A 328 24.13 -11.42 21.48
C TRP A 328 24.24 -9.92 21.15
N ARG A 329 25.45 -9.35 21.11
CA ARG A 329 25.63 -7.89 21.02
C ARG A 329 25.26 -7.29 19.67
N ILE A 330 25.55 -7.96 18.54
CA ILE A 330 25.11 -7.48 17.22
C ILE A 330 23.60 -7.67 17.03
N PRO A 331 22.99 -8.85 17.29
CA PRO A 331 21.54 -9.02 17.32
C PRO A 331 20.81 -7.95 18.13
N LEU A 332 21.25 -7.69 19.37
CA LEU A 332 20.63 -6.68 20.23
C LEU A 332 20.81 -5.25 19.70
N ALA A 333 21.95 -4.93 19.08
CA ALA A 333 22.15 -3.62 18.47
C ALA A 333 21.28 -3.40 17.23
N PHE A 334 21.07 -4.44 16.41
CA PHE A 334 20.12 -4.39 15.30
C PHE A 334 18.69 -4.22 15.80
N ALA A 335 18.26 -5.06 16.76
CA ALA A 335 16.95 -4.98 17.41
C ALA A 335 16.69 -3.58 18.01
N ALA A 336 17.68 -3.00 18.69
CA ALA A 336 17.54 -1.68 19.32
C ALA A 336 17.50 -0.54 18.30
N VAL A 337 18.39 -0.55 17.28
CA VAL A 337 18.40 0.48 16.23
C VAL A 337 17.10 0.45 15.43
N TRP A 338 16.68 -0.73 14.96
CA TRP A 338 15.45 -0.88 14.18
C TRP A 338 14.19 -0.70 15.02
N GLY A 339 14.16 -1.17 16.27
CA GLY A 339 13.04 -0.94 17.19
C GLY A 339 12.81 0.55 17.50
N ILE A 340 13.88 1.33 17.72
CA ILE A 340 13.77 2.79 17.88
C ILE A 340 13.24 3.42 16.58
N LEU A 341 13.83 3.07 15.43
CA LEU A 341 13.49 3.64 14.13
C LEU A 341 12.03 3.33 13.72
N SER A 342 11.57 2.13 14.04
CA SER A 342 10.18 1.64 13.91
C SER A 342 9.17 2.38 14.80
N LEU A 343 9.63 3.07 15.85
CA LEU A 343 8.80 3.86 16.76
C LEU A 343 8.89 5.37 16.52
N THR A 344 10.00 5.87 15.95
CA THR A 344 10.25 7.31 15.81
C THR A 344 10.23 7.85 14.38
N ALA A 345 10.63 7.04 13.39
CA ALA A 345 10.91 7.50 12.02
C ALA A 345 9.89 7.01 10.99
N ILE A 346 9.46 5.75 11.09
CA ILE A 346 8.52 5.13 10.15
C ILE A 346 7.05 5.45 10.49
N PRO A 347 6.61 5.52 11.77
CA PRO A 347 5.21 5.81 12.06
C PRO A 347 4.79 7.19 11.59
N MET A 348 3.89 7.22 10.61
CA MET A 348 3.20 8.41 10.17
C MET A 348 1.77 8.35 10.69
N ARG A 349 1.37 9.31 11.52
CA ARG A 349 0.04 9.34 12.14
C ARG A 349 -0.60 10.70 11.89
N ALA A 350 -1.83 10.65 11.39
CA ALA A 350 -2.77 11.75 11.29
C ALA A 350 -3.98 11.40 12.18
N SER A 351 -4.35 12.27 13.12
CA SER A 351 -5.64 12.14 13.80
C SER A 351 -6.37 13.47 13.87
N VAL A 352 -7.64 13.44 13.49
CA VAL A 352 -8.58 14.56 13.56
C VAL A 352 -9.49 14.34 14.76
N ARG A 353 -9.64 15.38 15.57
CA ARG A 353 -10.64 15.45 16.65
C ARG A 353 -11.42 16.74 16.51
N GLY A 354 -12.64 16.66 16.01
CA GLY A 354 -13.60 17.74 15.94
C GLY A 354 -14.60 17.75 17.11
N SER A 355 -15.40 18.81 17.18
CA SER A 355 -16.62 18.89 18.00
C SER A 355 -17.85 18.35 17.24
N ALA A 356 -19.03 18.34 17.87
CA ALA A 356 -20.26 17.87 17.23
C ALA A 356 -20.61 18.69 15.97
N GLY A 357 -20.46 20.01 15.99
CA GLY A 357 -20.64 20.83 14.78
C GLY A 357 -19.63 20.53 13.66
N ALA A 358 -18.54 19.81 13.95
CA ALA A 358 -17.64 19.30 12.92
C ALA A 358 -18.16 18.01 12.25
N THR A 359 -18.95 17.15 12.92
CA THR A 359 -19.63 16.03 12.22
C THR A 359 -20.68 16.54 11.24
N ASP A 360 -21.26 17.70 11.51
CA ASP A 360 -22.27 18.31 10.62
C ASP A 360 -21.64 18.93 9.36
N VAL A 361 -20.35 19.30 9.41
CA VAL A 361 -19.59 19.89 8.28
C VAL A 361 -18.72 18.87 7.54
N PHE A 362 -18.16 17.87 8.23
CA PHE A 362 -17.21 16.90 7.68
C PHE A 362 -17.69 15.45 7.76
N GLY A 363 -18.93 15.21 8.18
CA GLY A 363 -19.46 13.85 8.36
C GLY A 363 -18.58 13.01 9.28
N SER A 364 -18.27 11.80 8.83
CA SER A 364 -17.46 10.83 9.56
C SER A 364 -15.95 11.19 9.63
N MET A 365 -15.45 12.13 8.81
CA MET A 365 -14.05 12.61 8.90
C MET A 365 -13.78 13.45 10.17
N ALA A 366 -14.82 13.97 10.83
CA ALA A 366 -14.70 14.83 11.99
C ALA A 366 -14.03 14.17 13.21
N ALA A 367 -14.06 12.83 13.30
CA ALA A 367 -13.37 12.07 14.34
C ALA A 367 -12.73 10.83 13.73
N GLY A 368 -11.42 10.92 13.45
CA GLY A 368 -10.69 9.85 12.77
C GLY A 368 -9.21 9.76 13.13
N GLN A 369 -8.62 8.60 12.89
CA GLN A 369 -7.18 8.36 13.01
C GLN A 369 -6.70 7.47 11.85
N ALA A 370 -5.84 8.03 11.00
CA ALA A 370 -5.07 7.28 10.01
C ALA A 370 -3.63 7.10 10.53
N ALA A 371 -3.09 5.88 10.40
CA ALA A 371 -1.74 5.56 10.86
C ALA A 371 -1.07 4.53 9.96
N LEU A 372 0.07 4.92 9.37
CA LEU A 372 1.09 3.97 8.94
C LEU A 372 1.98 3.63 10.14
N SER A 373 2.25 2.34 10.36
CA SER A 373 3.21 1.89 11.37
C SER A 373 3.91 0.59 10.95
N THR A 374 4.85 0.12 11.75
CA THR A 374 5.60 -1.12 11.49
C THR A 374 4.97 -2.31 12.20
N LEU A 375 4.94 -3.48 11.57
CA LEU A 375 4.55 -4.72 12.25
C LEU A 375 5.47 -4.99 13.45
N ALA A 376 4.85 -5.25 14.61
CA ALA A 376 5.53 -5.25 15.91
C ALA A 376 6.70 -6.24 16.02
N TRP A 377 6.69 -7.32 15.23
CA TRP A 377 7.75 -8.34 15.22
C TRP A 377 8.98 -7.94 14.37
N SER A 378 8.90 -6.91 13.53
CA SER A 378 9.94 -6.58 12.53
C SER A 378 11.34 -6.38 13.12
N PHE A 379 11.43 -5.77 14.31
CA PHE A 379 12.72 -5.55 14.98
C PHE A 379 13.40 -6.87 15.43
N LEU A 380 12.64 -7.95 15.61
CA LEU A 380 13.16 -9.28 15.92
C LEU A 380 13.80 -9.92 14.68
N VAL A 381 13.23 -9.74 13.49
CA VAL A 381 13.82 -10.21 12.24
C VAL A 381 15.14 -9.48 11.94
N PHE A 382 15.23 -8.18 12.21
CA PHE A 382 16.53 -7.49 12.20
C PHE A 382 17.53 -8.05 13.23
N ALA A 383 17.09 -8.57 14.37
CA ALA A 383 17.96 -9.28 15.31
C ALA A 383 18.53 -10.58 14.69
N VAL A 384 17.73 -11.31 13.90
CA VAL A 384 18.17 -12.50 13.15
C VAL A 384 19.22 -12.13 12.09
N TRP A 385 19.01 -11.06 11.32
CA TRP A 385 20.03 -10.51 10.41
C TRP A 385 21.31 -10.11 11.15
N GLY A 386 21.20 -9.49 12.33
CA GLY A 386 22.33 -9.24 13.22
C GLY A 386 23.05 -10.50 13.68
N GLY A 387 22.33 -11.62 13.85
CA GLY A 387 22.87 -12.95 14.17
C GLY A 387 23.62 -13.58 12.99
N LEU A 388 23.09 -13.45 11.77
CA LEU A 388 23.79 -13.85 10.55
C LEU A 388 25.11 -13.07 10.40
N ILE A 389 25.09 -11.75 10.61
CA ILE A 389 26.28 -10.89 10.57
C ILE A 389 27.29 -11.29 11.66
N GLU A 390 26.82 -11.61 12.87
CA GLU A 390 27.65 -12.12 13.97
C GLU A 390 28.41 -13.39 13.56
N VAL A 391 27.72 -14.39 12.99
CA VAL A 391 28.31 -15.66 12.54
C VAL A 391 29.26 -15.44 11.36
N LEU A 392 28.85 -14.69 10.34
CA LEU A 392 29.67 -14.39 9.16
C LEU A 392 30.95 -13.63 9.53
N SER A 393 30.89 -12.67 10.46
CA SER A 393 32.07 -11.90 10.92
C SER A 393 33.15 -12.76 11.61
N ARG A 394 32.78 -13.94 12.10
CA ARG A 394 33.69 -14.90 12.77
C ARG A 394 34.28 -15.92 11.80
N THR A 395 33.50 -16.32 10.80
CA THR A 395 33.81 -17.44 9.89
C THR A 395 34.44 -16.98 8.58
N LEU A 396 33.75 -16.11 7.84
CA LEU A 396 34.10 -15.65 6.49
C LEU A 396 34.73 -14.25 6.50
N GLY A 397 34.25 -13.37 7.38
CA GLY A 397 34.68 -11.98 7.55
C GLY A 397 36.20 -11.77 7.56
N PRO A 398 37.01 -12.57 8.29
CA PRO A 398 38.46 -12.42 8.30
C PRO A 398 39.14 -12.69 6.95
N ARG A 399 38.50 -13.44 6.04
CA ARG A 399 38.96 -13.61 4.66
C ARG A 399 38.56 -12.38 3.83
N LEU A 400 37.29 -11.97 3.91
CA LEU A 400 36.74 -10.81 3.18
C LEU A 400 37.53 -9.52 3.47
N ALA A 401 37.82 -9.25 4.75
CA ALA A 401 38.58 -8.08 5.20
C ALA A 401 40.00 -8.01 4.61
N LEU A 402 40.65 -9.18 4.41
CA LEU A 402 41.99 -9.29 3.84
C LEU A 402 41.98 -9.30 2.31
N THR A 403 40.89 -9.72 1.67
CA THR A 403 40.72 -9.61 0.20
C THR A 403 40.29 -8.20 -0.23
N MET A 404 39.58 -7.45 0.62
CA MET A 404 39.05 -6.11 0.30
C MET A 404 39.55 -5.05 1.32
N PRO A 405 40.87 -4.88 1.52
CA PRO A 405 41.41 -4.05 2.60
C PRO A 405 41.17 -2.55 2.37
N ALA A 406 40.87 -2.10 1.15
CA ALA A 406 40.49 -0.71 0.85
C ALA A 406 39.04 -0.42 1.29
N VAL A 407 38.08 -1.25 0.86
CA VAL A 407 36.66 -1.15 1.26
C VAL A 407 36.52 -1.27 2.78
N THR A 408 37.25 -2.22 3.38
CA THR A 408 37.25 -2.44 4.83
C THR A 408 37.77 -1.21 5.60
N ARG A 409 38.85 -0.56 5.12
CA ARG A 409 39.34 0.71 5.65
C ARG A 409 38.33 1.85 5.52
N PHE A 410 37.62 1.92 4.39
CA PHE A 410 36.62 2.95 4.16
C PHE A 410 35.43 2.81 5.13
N LEU A 411 34.86 1.61 5.24
CA LEU A 411 33.67 1.35 6.07
C LEU A 411 33.95 1.42 7.58
N ALA A 412 35.02 0.80 8.07
CA ALA A 412 35.34 0.79 9.50
C ALA A 412 36.15 2.02 9.96
N GLY A 413 36.89 2.64 9.04
CA GLY A 413 37.76 3.78 9.31
C GLY A 413 38.64 3.58 10.55
N ARG A 414 38.68 4.63 11.37
CA ARG A 414 39.43 4.66 12.64
C ARG A 414 38.75 3.92 13.82
N ALA A 415 37.60 3.27 13.61
CA ALA A 415 37.04 2.35 14.60
C ALA A 415 37.70 0.97 14.58
N THR A 416 38.50 0.68 13.54
CA THR A 416 39.28 -0.54 13.39
C THR A 416 40.19 -0.82 14.61
N HIS A 417 40.18 -2.07 15.09
CA HIS A 417 40.97 -2.55 16.20
C HIS A 417 42.47 -2.57 15.83
N PRO A 418 43.40 -2.08 16.68
CA PRO A 418 44.82 -1.87 16.32
C PRO A 418 45.54 -3.07 15.67
N HIS A 419 45.24 -4.29 16.11
CA HIS A 419 45.76 -5.55 15.54
C HIS A 419 45.34 -5.88 14.09
N TRP A 420 44.52 -5.05 13.43
CA TRP A 420 44.28 -5.10 11.98
C TRP A 420 45.01 -4.00 11.21
N GLY A 421 45.60 -3.01 11.90
CA GLY A 421 46.16 -1.80 11.29
C GLY A 421 47.25 -2.12 10.26
N ARG A 422 48.13 -3.08 10.56
CA ARG A 422 49.23 -3.50 9.69
C ARG A 422 48.71 -4.27 8.47
N GLU A 423 47.83 -5.24 8.70
CA GLU A 423 47.23 -6.12 7.70
C GLU A 423 46.37 -5.35 6.70
N LEU A 424 45.71 -4.30 7.17
CA LEU A 424 44.95 -3.35 6.35
C LEU A 424 45.81 -2.16 5.87
N GLY A 425 47.13 -2.15 6.05
CA GLY A 425 48.00 -1.08 5.54
C GLY A 425 47.59 0.33 5.99
N MET A 426 47.20 0.50 7.24
CA MET A 426 47.02 1.79 7.91
C MET A 426 48.30 2.20 8.64
N SER A 427 48.61 3.49 8.64
CA SER A 427 49.62 4.05 9.55
C SER A 427 49.19 3.87 11.00
N ALA A 428 50.16 3.73 11.91
CA ALA A 428 49.88 3.77 13.34
C ALA A 428 49.28 5.15 13.70
N PRO A 429 48.27 5.21 14.59
CA PRO A 429 47.61 6.48 14.92
C PRO A 429 48.57 7.40 15.71
N GLU A 430 49.15 8.38 15.02
CA GLU A 430 50.15 9.32 15.56
C GLU A 430 49.66 10.10 16.79
N TYR A 431 48.34 10.27 16.94
CA TYR A 431 47.71 10.93 18.07
C TYR A 431 46.67 10.03 18.76
N PRO A 432 47.05 9.31 19.83
CA PRO A 432 46.06 8.81 20.79
C PRO A 432 45.39 10.01 21.48
N LEU A 433 44.16 10.35 21.08
CA LEU A 433 43.30 11.37 21.71
C LEU A 433 42.77 10.91 23.09
N ILE A 434 43.68 10.39 23.92
CA ILE A 434 43.48 10.16 25.35
C ILE A 434 43.76 11.51 26.02
N HIS A 435 42.76 12.17 26.60
CA HIS A 435 42.97 13.41 27.35
C HIS A 435 44.07 13.19 28.40
N ARG A 436 44.99 14.17 28.58
CA ARG A 436 46.13 14.04 29.51
C ARG A 436 45.73 13.49 30.88
N SER A 437 44.59 13.93 31.42
CA SER A 437 44.05 13.48 32.71
C SER A 437 43.79 11.97 32.81
N ALA A 438 43.43 11.30 31.70
CA ALA A 438 43.27 9.84 31.67
C ALA A 438 44.62 9.09 31.61
N VAL A 439 45.72 9.77 31.28
CA VAL A 439 47.10 9.26 31.43
C VAL A 439 47.68 9.65 32.80
N SER A 440 47.27 10.77 33.38
CA SER A 440 47.72 11.24 34.70
C SER A 440 47.32 10.32 35.85
N GLY A 441 46.15 9.67 35.77
CA GLY A 441 45.57 8.86 36.85
C GLY A 441 46.35 7.59 37.23
N THR A 442 47.40 7.22 36.50
CA THR A 442 48.21 6.00 36.74
C THR A 442 49.71 6.28 36.91
N ARG A 443 50.12 7.54 37.14
CA ARG A 443 51.55 7.89 37.35
C ARG A 443 51.79 8.81 38.56
N SER A 444 51.27 8.40 39.71
CA SER A 444 51.71 8.86 41.03
C SER A 444 52.41 7.72 41.77
N GLY A 445 53.73 7.78 41.96
CA GLY A 445 54.44 6.93 42.91
C GLY A 445 55.44 5.89 42.37
N GLN A 446 55.84 5.88 41.10
CA GLN A 446 56.95 5.05 40.62
C GLN A 446 57.97 5.84 39.78
N THR A 447 59.17 6.00 40.34
CA THR A 447 60.40 6.39 39.64
C THR A 447 60.85 5.25 38.71
N PRO A 448 61.46 5.52 37.55
CA PRO A 448 62.07 4.47 36.75
C PRO A 448 63.24 3.81 37.50
N PRO A 449 63.40 2.47 37.48
CA PRO A 449 64.62 1.83 37.95
C PRO A 449 65.81 2.20 37.04
N PRO A 450 67.04 2.32 37.57
CA PRO A 450 68.24 2.54 36.75
C PRO A 450 68.53 1.30 35.89
N PRO A 451 69.20 1.47 34.73
CA PRO A 451 69.55 0.35 33.86
C PRO A 451 70.54 -0.61 34.54
N PRO A 452 70.41 -1.94 34.35
CA PRO A 452 71.29 -2.92 34.97
C PRO A 452 72.71 -2.85 34.40
N GLN A 453 73.71 -2.89 35.27
CA GLN A 453 75.11 -2.99 34.88
C GLN A 453 75.48 -4.46 34.64
N THR A 454 75.99 -4.77 33.44
CA THR A 454 76.48 -6.10 33.08
C THR A 454 78.01 -6.17 33.23
N PRO A 455 78.57 -7.02 34.12
CA PRO A 455 80.00 -7.26 34.18
C PRO A 455 80.47 -8.29 33.14
N PHE A 456 81.80 -8.30 32.89
CA PHE A 456 82.59 -9.22 32.05
C PHE A 456 82.54 -9.03 30.52
N GLY A 457 83.73 -8.81 29.93
CA GLY A 457 84.04 -9.01 28.50
C GLY A 457 84.66 -10.40 28.25
N PRO A 458 85.37 -10.63 27.11
CA PRO A 458 86.71 -10.04 26.96
C PRO A 458 87.21 -9.69 25.53
N ALA A 459 88.30 -8.91 25.50
CA ALA A 459 89.45 -8.95 24.56
C ALA A 459 89.31 -8.70 23.02
N GLY A 460 89.41 -7.42 22.62
CA GLY A 460 90.31 -6.90 21.55
C GLY A 460 90.09 -7.29 20.06
N PRO A 461 90.93 -6.80 19.10
CA PRO A 461 92.05 -5.84 19.23
C PRO A 461 91.77 -4.45 18.57
N GLN A 462 92.81 -3.61 18.39
CA GLN A 462 92.72 -2.19 18.00
C GLN A 462 93.06 -1.87 16.52
N SER A 463 92.34 -0.90 15.93
CA SER A 463 92.78 0.02 14.84
C SER A 463 91.65 1.04 14.59
N GLY A 464 91.85 2.31 14.25
CA GLY A 464 93.03 3.15 14.08
C GLY A 464 92.60 4.65 14.08
N ALA A 465 93.54 5.60 14.03
CA ALA A 465 93.24 7.03 14.21
C ALA A 465 92.80 7.76 12.92
N LEU A 466 92.20 8.95 13.06
CA LEU A 466 92.65 10.17 12.36
C LEU A 466 92.03 11.47 12.94
N GLN A 467 92.64 12.59 12.55
CA GLN A 467 92.24 14.00 12.79
C GLN A 467 91.02 14.41 11.90
N ASP A 468 90.43 15.60 11.97
CA ASP A 468 91.02 16.93 12.26
C ASP A 468 90.03 17.97 12.84
N SER A 469 90.41 19.24 12.80
CA SER A 469 90.04 20.34 13.68
C SER A 469 89.53 21.59 12.93
N SER A 470 89.14 22.61 13.72
CA SER A 470 89.06 24.08 13.44
C SER A 470 87.67 24.72 13.63
N GLY A 471 87.63 26.03 13.93
CA GLY A 471 86.41 26.85 13.84
C GLY A 471 85.88 27.56 15.10
N ASN A 472 86.68 28.41 15.75
CA ASN A 472 86.24 29.51 16.65
C ASN A 472 87.16 30.72 16.34
N PRO A 473 86.85 32.03 16.53
CA PRO A 473 86.12 32.70 17.63
C PRO A 473 84.93 33.58 17.12
N ILE A 474 84.29 34.56 17.78
CA ILE A 474 84.67 35.77 18.59
C ILE A 474 83.44 36.16 19.45
N SER A 475 83.46 36.19 20.79
CA SER A 475 84.07 37.13 21.79
C SER A 475 83.30 38.43 22.11
N GLN A 476 82.68 38.47 23.30
CA GLN A 476 82.60 39.57 24.30
C GLN A 476 81.58 39.15 25.40
N SER A 477 81.81 39.10 26.73
CA SER A 477 82.57 39.90 27.72
C SER A 477 81.91 41.25 28.10
N ALA A 478 81.63 41.60 29.37
CA ALA A 478 81.68 40.82 30.63
C ALA A 478 80.67 41.39 31.70
N PRO A 479 80.95 41.71 33.00
CA PRO A 479 79.94 41.55 34.07
C PRO A 479 79.52 42.86 34.81
N GLY A 480 78.60 42.75 35.79
CA GLY A 480 78.22 43.84 36.70
C GLY A 480 77.35 43.36 37.87
N SER A 481 77.45 44.00 39.05
CA SER A 481 76.79 43.56 40.29
C SER A 481 76.49 44.71 41.28
N ALA A 482 75.60 44.47 42.25
CA ALA A 482 75.12 45.41 43.29
C ALA A 482 74.17 46.54 42.77
N SER A 483 73.37 47.23 43.59
CA SER A 483 73.31 47.28 45.07
C SER A 483 71.89 47.49 45.65
N GLN A 484 71.77 47.37 46.98
CA GLN A 484 70.72 47.96 47.85
C GLN A 484 70.85 49.52 47.90
N PRO A 485 70.01 50.35 48.60
CA PRO A 485 69.09 50.02 49.73
C PRO A 485 67.75 50.83 49.88
N ALA A 486 67.06 50.55 51.01
CA ALA A 486 66.36 51.49 51.91
C ALA A 486 64.86 51.89 51.74
N SER A 487 64.05 51.44 52.73
CA SER A 487 63.05 52.18 53.55
C SER A 487 61.85 52.95 52.95
N GLY A 488 60.64 52.78 53.53
CA GLY A 488 59.53 53.74 53.38
C GLY A 488 58.13 53.26 53.80
N THR A 489 57.78 53.41 55.08
CA THR A 489 56.45 53.30 55.76
C THR A 489 55.31 54.07 55.01
N THR A 490 53.99 53.81 55.08
CA THR A 490 53.11 53.40 56.22
C THR A 490 51.66 53.04 55.77
N SER A 491 50.88 52.34 56.62
CA SER A 491 49.40 52.50 56.81
C SER A 491 48.44 51.94 55.72
N ARG A 492 47.35 51.20 55.99
CA ARG A 492 46.72 50.76 57.27
C ARG A 492 45.77 49.54 57.09
N SER A 493 45.60 48.72 58.15
CA SER A 493 44.39 47.99 58.64
C SER A 493 43.35 47.37 57.65
N ALA A 494 42.71 46.21 57.88
CA ALA A 494 42.65 45.17 58.94
C ALA A 494 41.58 44.11 58.46
N PHE A 495 41.19 42.98 59.07
CA PHE A 495 41.53 42.11 60.23
C PHE A 495 40.71 40.79 60.04
N ASP A 496 41.02 39.60 60.58
CA ASP A 496 42.29 39.02 61.06
C ASP A 496 42.19 37.47 61.18
N SER A 497 43.33 36.83 61.45
CA SER A 497 43.63 35.65 62.30
C SER A 497 42.51 34.86 63.04
N ALA A 498 42.65 33.55 63.34
CA ALA A 498 43.64 32.52 62.95
C ALA A 498 43.32 31.09 63.45
N LEU A 499 43.87 30.09 62.73
CA LEU A 499 44.47 28.81 63.20
C LEU A 499 43.69 27.62 63.85
N HIS A 500 44.07 26.42 63.35
CA HIS A 500 44.32 25.13 64.04
C HIS A 500 43.22 24.09 64.38
N ALA A 501 43.05 23.14 63.45
CA ALA A 501 43.55 21.74 63.55
C ALA A 501 42.83 20.66 64.41
N ALA A 502 43.36 19.43 64.27
CA ALA A 502 43.08 18.17 64.99
C ALA A 502 41.97 17.23 64.44
N SER A 503 42.09 15.96 64.86
CA SER A 503 41.38 14.76 64.39
C SER A 503 40.66 14.05 65.56
N GLY A 504 39.54 13.37 65.33
CA GLY A 504 38.89 12.61 66.42
C GLY A 504 37.72 11.69 66.02
N SER A 505 37.97 10.40 66.16
CA SER A 505 37.10 9.21 66.13
C SER A 505 35.75 9.19 66.90
N THR A 506 34.81 8.38 66.36
CA THR A 506 33.89 7.40 67.03
C THR A 506 32.59 7.78 67.79
N ALA A 507 31.64 6.81 67.75
CA ALA A 507 30.50 6.49 68.63
C ALA A 507 29.26 7.45 68.64
N GLN A 508 28.13 7.17 67.97
CA GLN A 508 27.11 6.10 68.17
C GLN A 508 26.17 6.29 69.38
N SER A 509 24.85 6.12 69.14
CA SER A 509 23.71 6.09 70.10
C SER A 509 23.22 7.44 70.68
N ALA A 510 21.97 7.62 71.15
CA ALA A 510 20.62 7.42 70.58
C ALA A 510 19.54 7.53 71.70
N SER A 511 18.30 7.92 71.34
CA SER A 511 17.04 7.88 72.14
C SER A 511 16.83 8.90 73.28
N GLY A 512 15.54 9.17 73.62
CA GLY A 512 15.07 10.02 74.73
C GLY A 512 14.95 11.53 74.39
N ALA A 513 13.85 12.14 73.93
CA ALA A 513 12.39 11.99 74.14
C ALA A 513 11.82 12.71 75.39
N ALA A 514 11.16 13.85 75.18
CA ALA A 514 10.11 14.44 76.03
C ALA A 514 9.32 15.53 75.25
N ASP A 515 8.01 15.59 75.49
CA ASP A 515 7.01 16.55 74.95
C ASP A 515 6.54 17.44 76.17
N PRO A 516 5.35 18.10 76.31
CA PRO A 516 4.17 18.21 75.44
C PRO A 516 3.40 19.56 75.39
N SER A 517 2.28 19.52 74.65
CA SER A 517 0.95 20.08 74.98
C SER A 517 0.51 21.48 74.49
N VAL A 518 -0.47 21.46 73.56
CA VAL A 518 -1.67 22.34 73.50
C VAL A 518 -2.87 21.48 73.00
N SER A 519 -4.09 21.83 73.40
CA SER A 519 -5.46 21.33 73.09
C SER A 519 -5.74 20.51 71.80
N GLY A 520 -6.78 19.67 71.70
CA GLY A 520 -7.79 19.24 72.70
C GLY A 520 -9.26 19.23 72.20
N SER A 521 -9.92 18.05 72.24
CA SER A 521 -11.40 17.81 72.19
C SER A 521 -12.19 18.14 70.89
N ALA A 522 -13.30 17.46 70.52
CA ALA A 522 -13.85 16.12 70.87
C ALA A 522 -15.05 15.76 69.94
N ALA A 523 -15.28 14.45 69.69
CA ALA A 523 -16.53 13.77 69.19
C ALA A 523 -17.22 14.29 67.90
N GLN A 524 -17.79 13.48 66.99
CA GLN A 524 -18.75 12.37 67.17
C GLN A 524 -18.85 11.42 65.94
N SER A 525 -19.38 10.22 66.19
CA SER A 525 -20.25 9.38 65.32
C SER A 525 -19.84 8.89 63.91
N ALA A 526 -19.79 7.56 63.77
CA ALA A 526 -20.40 6.85 62.63
C ALA A 526 -21.93 6.70 62.87
N PRO A 527 -22.73 6.30 61.87
CA PRO A 527 -23.01 4.87 61.60
C PRO A 527 -22.66 4.47 60.15
N ASP A 528 -22.20 3.25 59.86
CA ASP A 528 -22.92 1.96 59.85
C ASP A 528 -24.08 1.87 58.86
N PHE A 529 -23.93 0.97 57.88
CA PHE A 529 -24.87 -0.15 57.78
C PHE A 529 -24.16 -1.40 57.26
N ALA A 530 -24.29 -2.52 57.98
CA ALA A 530 -23.84 -3.82 57.51
C ALA A 530 -24.97 -4.52 56.74
N GLY A 531 -24.65 -5.10 55.58
CA GLY A 531 -25.56 -5.93 54.77
C GLY A 531 -24.77 -7.04 54.06
N PRO A 532 -25.28 -8.27 53.91
CA PRO A 532 -24.39 -9.43 54.03
C PRO A 532 -24.35 -10.41 52.85
N SER A 533 -23.24 -11.18 52.82
CA SER A 533 -23.16 -12.62 52.51
C SER A 533 -23.84 -13.24 51.26
N SER A 534 -22.97 -13.83 50.44
CA SER A 534 -23.03 -15.22 49.92
C SER A 534 -24.16 -15.72 48.99
N SER A 535 -23.75 -16.13 47.79
CA SER A 535 -24.07 -17.40 47.10
C SER A 535 -23.10 -17.51 45.90
N TRP A 536 -22.54 -18.64 45.44
CA TRP A 536 -22.74 -20.08 45.69
C TRP A 536 -24.08 -20.68 45.23
N SER A 537 -24.18 -20.91 43.91
CA SER A 537 -24.75 -22.08 43.23
C SER A 537 -24.13 -22.10 41.82
N ALA A 538 -23.51 -23.16 41.30
CA ALA A 538 -23.86 -24.58 41.17
C ALA A 538 -24.68 -24.89 39.89
N ASP A 539 -24.16 -25.85 39.12
CA ASP A 539 -24.73 -26.51 37.93
C ASP A 539 -26.15 -27.08 38.19
N PRO A 540 -27.02 -27.32 37.17
CA PRO A 540 -26.73 -28.34 36.16
C PRO A 540 -27.20 -28.10 34.71
N SER A 541 -26.53 -28.78 33.76
CA SER A 541 -27.00 -29.11 32.40
C SER A 541 -28.26 -30.00 32.37
N PRO A 542 -28.96 -30.06 31.21
CA PRO A 542 -29.15 -31.38 30.61
C PRO A 542 -28.85 -31.49 29.10
N SER A 543 -28.24 -32.64 28.75
CA SER A 543 -28.31 -33.47 27.52
C SER A 543 -29.44 -33.20 26.48
N GLN A 544 -29.34 -33.49 25.18
CA GLN A 544 -28.39 -34.27 24.32
C GLN A 544 -28.64 -33.88 22.81
N THR A 545 -28.13 -34.47 21.70
CA THR A 545 -27.46 -35.76 21.38
C THR A 545 -26.64 -35.69 20.06
N GLY A 546 -25.48 -36.37 19.98
CA GLY A 546 -24.93 -36.97 18.73
C GLY A 546 -24.31 -36.08 17.64
N THR A 547 -23.33 -36.52 16.82
CA THR A 547 -22.47 -37.73 16.87
C THR A 547 -21.15 -37.56 16.09
N GLY A 548 -20.01 -37.88 16.72
CA GLY A 548 -18.74 -38.28 16.05
C GLY A 548 -17.84 -37.15 15.53
N SER A 549 -16.51 -37.33 15.42
CA SER A 549 -15.67 -38.41 15.98
C SER A 549 -14.19 -38.00 16.06
N THR A 550 -13.65 -37.85 17.27
CA THR A 550 -12.19 -37.81 17.51
C THR A 550 -11.83 -38.76 18.67
N ARG A 551 -10.69 -39.46 18.56
CA ARG A 551 -10.16 -40.29 19.67
C ARG A 551 -8.66 -40.52 19.52
N ALA A 552 -7.87 -39.79 20.32
CA ALA A 552 -6.54 -40.24 20.71
C ALA A 552 -6.65 -41.38 21.74
N TRP A 553 -5.61 -42.21 21.85
CA TRP A 553 -5.48 -43.21 22.92
C TRP A 553 -4.14 -43.05 23.64
N SER A 554 -4.11 -43.44 24.91
CA SER A 554 -3.05 -43.18 25.88
C SER A 554 -2.25 -44.43 26.26
N GLU A 555 -1.00 -44.19 26.68
CA GLU A 555 -0.19 -44.94 27.65
C GLU A 555 -0.21 -46.48 27.69
N ALA A 556 1.01 -47.04 27.65
CA ALA A 556 1.40 -48.14 28.52
C ALA A 556 2.85 -47.94 28.97
N GLY A 557 3.12 -48.05 30.29
CA GLY A 557 4.47 -47.97 30.85
C GLY A 557 4.77 -49.18 31.74
N THR A 558 6.06 -49.50 31.90
CA THR A 558 6.51 -50.57 32.81
C THR A 558 7.79 -50.16 33.55
N TYR A 559 7.81 -50.34 34.87
CA TYR A 559 8.96 -50.07 35.73
C TYR A 559 9.89 -51.30 35.86
N SER A 560 11.20 -51.05 35.92
CA SER A 560 12.09 -51.73 36.89
C SER A 560 13.42 -50.99 36.98
N GLY A 561 14.01 -50.88 38.18
CA GLY A 561 15.33 -50.28 38.35
C GLY A 561 16.03 -50.71 39.64
N ALA A 562 17.32 -51.02 39.52
CA ALA A 562 18.33 -51.12 40.58
C ALA A 562 19.72 -51.03 39.88
N ALA A 563 20.69 -50.17 40.20
CA ALA A 563 21.22 -49.60 41.45
C ALA A 563 22.50 -50.33 41.94
N SER A 564 23.68 -49.81 41.57
CA SER A 564 24.92 -49.85 42.39
C SER A 564 26.08 -49.06 41.73
N ALA A 565 26.82 -48.29 42.54
CA ALA A 565 28.16 -47.75 42.24
C ALA A 565 29.24 -48.68 42.89
N PRO A 566 30.58 -48.39 42.96
CA PRO A 566 31.28 -47.12 42.66
C PRO A 566 32.75 -47.23 42.10
N ALA A 567 33.44 -46.08 42.10
CA ALA A 567 34.87 -45.90 42.38
C ALA A 567 35.94 -46.14 41.27
N GLN A 568 37.15 -45.66 41.58
CA GLN A 568 38.27 -45.38 40.67
C GLN A 568 39.50 -46.29 40.94
N SER A 569 40.63 -45.97 40.28
CA SER A 569 42.01 -46.48 40.48
C SER A 569 42.38 -47.76 39.70
N ALA A 570 43.59 -47.91 39.14
CA ALA A 570 44.75 -47.01 39.06
C ALA A 570 45.59 -47.22 37.77
N TYR A 571 46.47 -46.25 37.51
CA TYR A 571 47.67 -46.26 36.66
C TYR A 571 48.19 -47.60 36.12
N ASP A 572 48.59 -47.61 34.84
CA ASP A 572 50.01 -47.47 34.51
C ASP A 572 50.25 -46.71 33.18
N GLY A 573 51.47 -46.20 32.95
CA GLY A 573 51.67 -45.05 32.06
C GLY A 573 52.62 -45.22 30.86
N ARG A 574 52.29 -44.51 29.76
CA ARG A 574 53.29 -44.06 28.76
C ARG A 574 52.86 -42.76 28.08
N SER A 575 53.66 -41.71 28.22
CA SER A 575 53.59 -40.53 27.34
C SER A 575 54.53 -40.71 26.15
N PRO A 576 54.10 -40.29 24.94
CA PRO A 576 55.03 -39.80 23.93
C PRO A 576 54.78 -38.32 23.59
N GLY A 577 55.86 -37.55 23.72
CA GLY A 577 56.19 -36.28 23.07
C GLY A 577 55.15 -35.53 22.23
N ALA A 578 54.90 -34.28 22.62
CA ALA A 578 54.31 -33.28 21.73
C ALA A 578 55.27 -32.94 20.58
N SER A 579 54.82 -33.13 19.33
CA SER A 579 55.52 -32.67 18.12
C SER A 579 54.57 -31.84 17.24
N GLY A 580 54.11 -30.71 17.78
CA GLY A 580 53.29 -29.73 17.06
C GLY A 580 54.11 -29.02 15.97
N GLY A 581 54.30 -29.68 14.83
CA GLY A 581 54.96 -29.08 13.67
C GLY A 581 54.20 -27.84 13.14
N PRO A 582 54.88 -26.90 12.47
CA PRO A 582 54.24 -25.70 11.94
C PRO A 582 53.12 -26.09 10.97
N ALA A 583 51.93 -25.49 11.16
CA ALA A 583 50.76 -25.81 10.36
C ALA A 583 51.03 -25.59 8.86
N LYS A 584 50.70 -26.59 8.03
CA LYS A 584 50.87 -26.51 6.57
C LYS A 584 50.20 -25.22 6.04
N PRO A 585 50.84 -24.49 5.10
CA PRO A 585 50.26 -23.29 4.53
C PRO A 585 48.92 -23.63 3.87
N PHE A 586 47.90 -22.82 4.17
CA PHE A 586 46.52 -23.05 3.74
C PHE A 586 46.43 -22.98 2.21
N ASP A 587 46.01 -24.07 1.55
CA ASP A 587 45.84 -24.10 0.09
C ASP A 587 44.69 -23.16 -0.32
N ARG A 588 45.09 -21.95 -0.73
CA ARG A 588 44.18 -20.85 -1.08
C ARG A 588 43.20 -21.23 -2.19
N LYS A 589 43.55 -22.17 -3.08
CA LYS A 589 42.67 -22.55 -4.20
C LYS A 589 41.52 -23.41 -3.69
N LYS A 590 41.82 -24.48 -2.95
CA LYS A 590 40.79 -25.45 -2.50
C LYS A 590 39.84 -24.87 -1.45
N ALA A 591 40.35 -24.04 -0.54
CA ALA A 591 39.52 -23.37 0.46
C ALA A 591 38.59 -22.28 -0.11
N THR A 592 38.93 -21.72 -1.28
CA THR A 592 38.06 -20.77 -1.98
C THR A 592 36.90 -21.50 -2.63
N VAL A 593 37.16 -22.61 -3.34
CA VAL A 593 36.10 -23.40 -4.02
C VAL A 593 35.03 -23.88 -3.04
N VAL A 594 35.39 -24.51 -1.92
CA VAL A 594 34.39 -25.04 -0.96
C VAL A 594 33.56 -23.93 -0.32
N GLY A 595 34.18 -22.79 0.02
CA GLY A 595 33.47 -21.64 0.62
C GLY A 595 32.59 -20.88 -0.37
N VAL A 596 32.98 -20.83 -1.65
CA VAL A 596 32.16 -20.28 -2.73
C VAL A 596 30.98 -21.22 -2.98
N ILE A 597 31.18 -22.54 -3.09
CA ILE A 597 30.08 -23.50 -3.32
C ILE A 597 29.02 -23.39 -2.21
N SER A 598 29.39 -23.40 -0.92
CA SER A 598 28.38 -23.31 0.15
C SER A 598 27.60 -21.99 0.16
N GLY A 599 28.22 -20.87 -0.21
CA GLY A 599 27.54 -19.57 -0.28
C GLY A 599 26.68 -19.42 -1.55
N VAL A 600 27.22 -19.86 -2.69
CA VAL A 600 26.53 -19.85 -3.98
C VAL A 600 25.37 -20.84 -3.99
N SER A 601 25.47 -22.03 -3.38
CA SER A 601 24.33 -22.96 -3.31
C SER A 601 23.15 -22.38 -2.53
N VAL A 602 23.37 -21.63 -1.43
CA VAL A 602 22.26 -20.96 -0.72
C VAL A 602 21.69 -19.82 -1.58
N LEU A 603 22.54 -19.01 -2.22
CA LEU A 603 22.09 -17.96 -3.14
C LEU A 603 21.35 -18.50 -4.37
N VAL A 604 21.75 -19.67 -4.89
CA VAL A 604 21.11 -20.35 -6.03
C VAL A 604 19.83 -21.05 -5.61
N ILE A 605 19.73 -21.58 -4.38
CA ILE A 605 18.45 -22.10 -3.86
C ILE A 605 17.46 -20.94 -3.66
N VAL A 606 17.90 -19.80 -3.11
CA VAL A 606 17.04 -18.61 -2.97
C VAL A 606 16.69 -18.02 -4.34
N ALA A 607 17.64 -17.92 -5.28
CA ALA A 607 17.35 -17.45 -6.64
C ALA A 607 16.47 -18.43 -7.43
N ALA A 608 16.60 -19.74 -7.21
CA ALA A 608 15.70 -20.74 -7.81
C ALA A 608 14.29 -20.67 -7.21
N LEU A 609 14.16 -20.41 -5.90
CA LEU A 609 12.87 -20.15 -5.27
C LEU A 609 12.23 -18.87 -5.84
N ILE A 610 13.00 -17.78 -6.00
CA ILE A 610 12.53 -16.52 -6.62
C ILE A 610 12.14 -16.74 -8.08
N VAL A 611 12.92 -17.50 -8.86
CA VAL A 611 12.55 -17.84 -10.25
C VAL A 611 11.31 -18.74 -10.29
N VAL A 612 11.15 -19.69 -9.36
CA VAL A 612 9.95 -20.52 -9.27
C VAL A 612 8.73 -19.65 -8.95
N THR A 613 8.76 -18.79 -7.93
CA THR A 613 7.60 -17.94 -7.59
C THR A 613 7.30 -16.88 -8.65
N GLN A 614 8.32 -16.26 -9.24
CA GLN A 614 8.15 -15.21 -10.24
C GLN A 614 7.80 -15.75 -11.64
N VAL A 615 8.01 -17.04 -11.91
CA VAL A 615 7.42 -17.75 -13.06
C VAL A 615 6.02 -18.30 -12.74
N ASN A 616 5.75 -18.65 -11.46
CA ASN A 616 4.44 -19.13 -11.02
C ASN A 616 3.34 -18.13 -11.41
N GLY A 617 3.43 -16.86 -11.02
CA GLY A 617 2.41 -15.85 -11.34
C GLY A 617 2.40 -15.30 -12.78
N ARG A 618 3.30 -15.73 -13.69
CA ARG A 618 3.39 -15.13 -15.05
C ARG A 618 3.31 -16.08 -16.23
N MET A 619 3.33 -17.39 -16.01
CA MET A 619 3.00 -18.39 -17.05
C MET A 619 2.20 -19.59 -16.52
N PHE A 620 2.00 -19.69 -15.20
CA PHE A 620 1.27 -20.77 -14.53
C PHE A 620 0.38 -20.21 -13.41
N GLY A 621 0.01 -18.94 -13.49
CA GLY A 621 -0.77 -18.22 -12.49
C GLY A 621 -2.27 -18.24 -12.84
N PRO A 622 -3.16 -17.99 -11.86
CA PRO A 622 -4.58 -17.82 -12.14
C PRO A 622 -4.83 -16.67 -13.14
N GLU A 623 -4.05 -15.59 -13.07
CA GLU A 623 -4.10 -14.44 -13.97
C GLU A 623 -3.85 -14.86 -15.42
N ALA A 624 -2.81 -15.68 -15.64
CA ALA A 624 -2.43 -16.18 -16.97
C ALA A 624 -3.45 -17.19 -17.55
N ALA A 625 -4.33 -17.76 -16.73
CA ALA A 625 -5.46 -18.57 -17.20
C ALA A 625 -6.64 -17.69 -17.65
N VAL A 626 -6.85 -16.53 -17.02
CA VAL A 626 -7.86 -15.53 -17.39
C VAL A 626 -7.42 -14.72 -18.61
N GLU A 627 -6.18 -14.22 -18.64
CA GLU A 627 -5.57 -13.54 -19.80
C GLU A 627 -5.73 -14.39 -21.06
N LYS A 628 -5.28 -15.65 -21.00
CA LYS A 628 -5.43 -16.62 -22.10
C LYS A 628 -6.88 -16.93 -22.48
N TYR A 629 -7.85 -16.80 -21.57
CA TYR A 629 -9.28 -17.00 -21.88
C TYR A 629 -9.87 -15.77 -22.58
N LEU A 630 -9.58 -14.57 -22.08
CA LEU A 630 -10.01 -13.31 -22.67
C LEU A 630 -9.35 -13.06 -24.04
N ASP A 631 -8.08 -13.45 -24.22
CA ASP A 631 -7.39 -13.46 -25.52
C ASP A 631 -8.19 -14.22 -26.58
N ARG A 632 -8.78 -15.38 -26.23
CA ARG A 632 -9.61 -16.15 -27.18
C ARG A 632 -10.87 -15.42 -27.58
N LEU A 633 -11.50 -14.69 -26.65
CA LEU A 633 -12.69 -13.90 -26.95
C LEU A 633 -12.33 -12.67 -27.81
N ALA A 634 -11.17 -12.05 -27.58
CA ALA A 634 -10.63 -10.98 -28.43
C ALA A 634 -10.24 -11.46 -29.84
N ASP A 635 -9.74 -12.70 -29.97
CA ASP A 635 -9.45 -13.37 -31.25
C ASP A 635 -10.72 -13.91 -31.96
N GLY A 636 -11.89 -13.91 -31.31
CA GLY A 636 -13.14 -14.48 -31.82
C GLY A 636 -13.24 -16.02 -31.74
N ASP A 637 -12.32 -16.67 -31.04
CA ASP A 637 -12.18 -18.13 -30.91
C ASP A 637 -13.00 -18.69 -29.73
N ALA A 638 -14.33 -18.69 -29.88
CA ALA A 638 -15.28 -19.26 -28.92
C ALA A 638 -14.97 -20.72 -28.53
N GLU A 639 -14.64 -21.57 -29.50
CA GLU A 639 -14.20 -22.96 -29.26
C GLU A 639 -12.90 -23.01 -28.45
N GLY A 640 -11.95 -22.11 -28.74
CA GLY A 640 -10.74 -21.91 -27.96
C GLY A 640 -11.02 -21.48 -26.53
N ALA A 641 -11.99 -20.59 -26.30
CA ALA A 641 -12.41 -20.15 -24.96
C ALA A 641 -13.05 -21.30 -24.17
N LEU A 642 -14.01 -22.02 -24.79
CA LEU A 642 -14.64 -23.22 -24.23
C LEU A 642 -13.63 -24.33 -23.90
N SER A 643 -12.52 -24.43 -24.66
CA SER A 643 -11.44 -25.38 -24.36
C SER A 643 -10.62 -25.05 -23.09
N ILE A 644 -10.73 -23.82 -22.59
CA ILE A 644 -10.07 -23.34 -21.36
C ILE A 644 -11.06 -23.41 -20.18
N ALA A 645 -12.26 -22.89 -20.37
CA ALA A 645 -13.39 -23.02 -19.45
C ALA A 645 -14.68 -23.28 -20.24
N ASP A 646 -15.17 -24.51 -20.18
CA ASP A 646 -16.51 -24.86 -20.68
C ASP A 646 -17.57 -24.23 -19.76
N VAL A 647 -18.66 -23.75 -20.36
CA VAL A 647 -19.77 -23.09 -19.67
C VAL A 647 -20.87 -24.09 -19.38
N ASP A 648 -21.53 -24.00 -18.22
CA ASP A 648 -22.60 -24.95 -17.80
C ASP A 648 -23.95 -24.65 -18.49
N VAL A 649 -23.94 -24.70 -19.82
CA VAL A 649 -25.07 -24.41 -20.71
C VAL A 649 -25.54 -25.70 -21.40
N PRO A 650 -26.84 -25.98 -21.52
CA PRO A 650 -27.37 -27.08 -22.34
C PRO A 650 -26.92 -27.00 -23.81
N ALA A 651 -26.64 -28.14 -24.44
CA ALA A 651 -26.15 -28.18 -25.83
C ALA A 651 -27.09 -27.49 -26.84
N GLU A 652 -28.41 -27.56 -26.61
CA GLU A 652 -29.47 -26.94 -27.42
C GLU A 652 -29.43 -25.40 -27.39
N GLN A 653 -28.85 -24.81 -26.33
CA GLN A 653 -28.71 -23.37 -26.12
C GLN A 653 -27.34 -22.81 -26.55
N ARG A 654 -26.37 -23.67 -26.90
CA ARG A 654 -25.01 -23.25 -27.31
C ARG A 654 -24.91 -22.65 -28.73
N GLN A 655 -26.01 -22.32 -29.41
CA GLN A 655 -26.02 -21.92 -30.83
C GLN A 655 -25.13 -20.70 -31.12
N LEU A 656 -25.12 -19.71 -30.21
CA LEU A 656 -24.30 -18.50 -30.32
C LEU A 656 -22.83 -18.69 -29.89
N LEU A 657 -22.48 -19.83 -29.28
CA LEU A 657 -21.17 -20.09 -28.68
C LEU A 657 -20.22 -20.77 -29.68
N THR A 658 -20.13 -20.20 -30.89
CA THR A 658 -19.39 -20.75 -32.03
C THR A 658 -18.47 -19.69 -32.65
N ASN A 659 -17.38 -20.14 -33.30
CA ASN A 659 -16.41 -19.22 -33.92
C ASN A 659 -17.01 -18.43 -35.10
N ASP A 660 -17.95 -19.02 -35.84
CA ASP A 660 -18.63 -18.34 -36.95
C ASP A 660 -19.52 -17.18 -36.46
N VAL A 661 -20.15 -17.33 -35.29
CA VAL A 661 -20.96 -16.26 -34.66
C VAL A 661 -20.09 -15.23 -33.96
N LEU A 662 -19.13 -15.65 -33.11
CA LEU A 662 -18.31 -14.71 -32.34
C LEU A 662 -17.28 -13.97 -33.22
N GLY A 663 -16.59 -14.67 -34.11
CA GLY A 663 -15.59 -14.07 -35.01
C GLY A 663 -16.16 -13.12 -36.07
N ALA A 664 -17.48 -13.09 -36.24
CA ALA A 664 -18.21 -12.14 -37.08
C ALA A 664 -18.84 -10.97 -36.28
N ALA A 665 -18.60 -10.86 -34.97
CA ALA A 665 -19.13 -9.78 -34.14
C ALA A 665 -18.56 -8.40 -34.52
N LYS A 666 -19.37 -7.37 -34.32
CA LYS A 666 -19.09 -5.98 -34.72
C LYS A 666 -18.03 -5.31 -33.83
N ALA A 667 -17.93 -5.76 -32.57
CA ALA A 667 -16.82 -5.50 -31.67
C ALA A 667 -16.64 -6.68 -30.70
N LEU A 668 -15.38 -6.98 -30.37
CA LEU A 668 -14.94 -8.01 -29.42
C LEU A 668 -14.28 -7.33 -28.21
N PRO A 669 -13.99 -8.06 -27.11
CA PRO A 669 -13.30 -7.49 -25.94
C PRO A 669 -11.95 -6.87 -26.31
N THR A 670 -11.73 -5.62 -25.90
CA THR A 670 -10.49 -4.84 -26.14
C THR A 670 -10.00 -4.15 -24.87
N ASP A 671 -8.80 -3.54 -24.90
CA ASP A 671 -8.15 -2.88 -23.75
C ASP A 671 -8.12 -3.74 -22.46
N ILE A 672 -8.03 -5.07 -22.63
CA ILE A 672 -8.07 -6.07 -21.56
C ILE A 672 -6.96 -5.79 -20.54
N THR A 673 -7.37 -5.60 -19.29
CA THR A 673 -6.51 -5.34 -18.14
C THR A 673 -6.88 -6.33 -17.04
N VAL A 674 -6.02 -7.33 -16.82
CA VAL A 674 -6.18 -8.35 -15.76
C VAL A 674 -5.44 -7.87 -14.50
N ALA A 675 -6.09 -7.94 -13.34
CA ALA A 675 -5.49 -7.63 -12.05
C ALA A 675 -4.70 -8.83 -11.47
N ASP A 676 -3.83 -8.55 -10.48
CA ASP A 676 -3.21 -9.62 -9.67
C ASP A 676 -4.32 -10.37 -8.87
N ALA A 677 -4.14 -11.68 -8.65
CA ALA A 677 -5.19 -12.52 -8.05
C ALA A 677 -5.29 -12.46 -6.52
N ASP A 678 -6.51 -12.48 -5.97
CA ASP A 678 -6.77 -12.86 -4.57
C ASP A 678 -6.77 -14.40 -4.48
N VAL A 679 -5.83 -14.99 -3.72
CA VAL A 679 -5.62 -16.44 -3.68
C VAL A 679 -5.90 -17.00 -2.28
N SER A 680 -6.94 -17.83 -2.17
CA SER A 680 -7.42 -18.41 -0.91
C SER A 680 -7.34 -19.95 -0.92
N ASP A 681 -6.31 -20.49 -0.26
CA ASP A 681 -5.94 -21.92 -0.22
C ASP A 681 -5.78 -22.57 -1.61
N ASP A 682 -6.85 -23.16 -2.14
CA ASP A 682 -6.92 -23.85 -3.44
C ASP A 682 -7.89 -23.17 -4.44
N GLN A 683 -8.39 -21.98 -4.10
CA GLN A 683 -9.22 -21.11 -4.94
C GLN A 683 -8.48 -19.79 -5.23
N ALA A 684 -8.84 -19.11 -6.32
CA ALA A 684 -8.37 -17.77 -6.61
C ALA A 684 -9.47 -16.95 -7.32
N THR A 685 -9.52 -15.65 -7.08
CA THR A 685 -10.38 -14.69 -7.77
C THR A 685 -9.50 -13.69 -8.52
N VAL A 686 -9.81 -13.46 -9.80
CA VAL A 686 -9.09 -12.54 -10.68
C VAL A 686 -10.08 -11.56 -11.29
N SER A 687 -10.01 -10.30 -10.88
CA SER A 687 -10.74 -9.22 -11.55
C SER A 687 -10.07 -8.88 -12.89
N ALA A 688 -10.86 -8.71 -13.95
CA ALA A 688 -10.37 -8.16 -15.21
C ALA A 688 -11.35 -7.14 -15.79
N THR A 689 -10.81 -6.03 -16.28
CA THR A 689 -11.54 -4.95 -16.95
C THR A 689 -11.26 -4.99 -18.45
N PHE A 690 -12.28 -4.80 -19.27
CA PHE A 690 -12.17 -4.76 -20.73
C PHE A 690 -13.22 -3.80 -21.32
N ASP A 691 -12.98 -3.32 -22.54
CA ASP A 691 -13.92 -2.48 -23.30
C ASP A 691 -14.64 -3.28 -24.39
N LEU A 692 -15.95 -3.07 -24.48
CA LEU A 692 -16.85 -3.63 -25.50
C LEU A 692 -17.60 -2.51 -26.22
N GLY A 693 -17.08 -2.13 -27.39
CA GLY A 693 -17.72 -1.14 -28.26
C GLY A 693 -17.84 0.25 -27.64
N GLY A 694 -16.90 0.65 -26.77
CA GLY A 694 -16.90 1.93 -26.08
C GLY A 694 -17.56 1.93 -24.69
N SER A 695 -17.92 0.77 -24.14
CA SER A 695 -18.25 0.64 -22.71
C SER A 695 -17.33 -0.33 -22.01
N LYS A 696 -16.79 0.11 -20.87
CA LYS A 696 -15.97 -0.73 -20.00
C LYS A 696 -16.83 -1.56 -19.08
N SER A 697 -16.44 -2.81 -18.88
CA SER A 697 -17.00 -3.75 -17.92
C SER A 697 -15.86 -4.35 -17.09
N THR A 698 -16.16 -4.75 -15.85
CA THR A 698 -15.21 -5.47 -14.98
C THR A 698 -15.86 -6.75 -14.49
N THR A 699 -15.14 -7.87 -14.58
CA THR A 699 -15.64 -9.21 -14.23
C THR A 699 -14.67 -9.89 -13.29
N ASP A 700 -15.19 -10.52 -12.23
CA ASP A 700 -14.43 -11.38 -11.33
C ASP A 700 -14.47 -12.84 -11.78
N PHE A 701 -13.32 -13.38 -12.16
CA PHE A 701 -13.16 -14.77 -12.58
C PHE A 701 -12.73 -15.64 -11.42
N SER A 702 -13.50 -16.69 -11.11
CA SER A 702 -13.15 -17.68 -10.08
C SER A 702 -12.36 -18.85 -10.66
N LEU A 703 -11.29 -19.26 -10.00
CA LEU A 703 -10.39 -20.34 -10.43
C LEU A 703 -10.13 -21.33 -9.28
N VAL A 704 -9.87 -22.59 -9.64
CA VAL A 704 -9.54 -23.65 -8.69
C VAL A 704 -8.26 -24.38 -9.08
N LYS A 705 -7.50 -24.83 -8.09
CA LYS A 705 -6.24 -25.54 -8.28
C LYS A 705 -6.48 -26.97 -8.76
N SER A 706 -6.15 -27.27 -10.02
CA SER A 706 -6.33 -28.58 -10.67
C SER A 706 -5.23 -29.59 -10.32
N GLY A 707 -4.07 -29.12 -9.84
CA GLY A 707 -2.95 -29.98 -9.47
C GLY A 707 -1.61 -29.25 -9.49
N LYS A 708 -0.57 -29.92 -9.99
CA LYS A 708 0.76 -29.32 -10.18
C LYS A 708 1.39 -29.64 -11.53
N THR A 709 1.70 -28.60 -12.29
CA THR A 709 2.46 -28.71 -13.54
C THR A 709 3.96 -28.80 -13.26
N ALA A 710 4.64 -29.67 -14.03
CA ALA A 710 6.08 -29.94 -13.94
C ALA A 710 6.64 -30.21 -12.51
N LEU A 711 5.88 -30.91 -11.65
CA LEU A 711 6.20 -31.29 -10.26
C LEU A 711 6.27 -30.15 -9.21
N PHE A 712 6.16 -28.87 -9.58
CA PHE A 712 6.29 -27.78 -8.59
C PHE A 712 5.32 -26.61 -8.77
N PHE A 713 5.06 -26.16 -10.00
CA PHE A 713 4.11 -25.07 -10.25
C PHE A 713 2.70 -25.53 -9.91
N ASP A 714 1.86 -24.65 -9.36
CA ASP A 714 0.43 -24.95 -9.27
C ASP A 714 -0.20 -24.90 -10.66
N ASP A 715 -1.21 -25.73 -10.87
CA ASP A 715 -1.99 -25.78 -12.10
C ASP A 715 -3.37 -25.20 -11.77
N TRP A 716 -3.80 -24.17 -12.50
CA TRP A 716 -5.05 -23.45 -12.24
C TRP A 716 -6.05 -23.69 -13.35
N LYS A 717 -7.26 -24.10 -12.97
CA LYS A 717 -8.40 -24.23 -13.87
C LYS A 717 -9.40 -23.11 -13.57
N LEU A 718 -9.69 -22.30 -14.59
CA LEU A 718 -10.80 -21.36 -14.60
C LEU A 718 -12.13 -22.10 -14.43
N GLN A 719 -12.96 -21.67 -13.48
CA GLN A 719 -14.34 -22.16 -13.34
C GLN A 719 -15.21 -21.55 -14.45
N SER A 720 -16.32 -22.22 -14.77
CA SER A 720 -17.31 -21.76 -15.77
C SER A 720 -17.75 -20.32 -15.49
N PRO A 721 -17.38 -19.31 -16.31
CA PRO A 721 -17.87 -17.95 -16.14
C PRO A 721 -19.36 -17.89 -16.52
N GLU A 722 -20.16 -17.15 -15.76
CA GLU A 722 -21.58 -16.99 -16.06
C GLU A 722 -21.78 -16.03 -17.25
N LEU A 723 -22.45 -16.51 -18.30
CA LEU A 723 -22.75 -15.74 -19.51
C LEU A 723 -24.09 -15.01 -19.38
N SER A 724 -24.15 -13.77 -19.86
CA SER A 724 -25.44 -13.12 -20.11
C SER A 724 -26.12 -13.69 -21.36
N TYR A 725 -27.43 -13.46 -21.45
CA TYR A 725 -28.21 -13.79 -22.64
C TYR A 725 -28.13 -12.64 -23.65
N LEU A 726 -27.97 -12.96 -24.93
CA LEU A 726 -28.33 -12.04 -26.01
C LEU A 726 -29.86 -11.99 -26.05
N ALA A 727 -30.43 -10.90 -25.55
CA ALA A 727 -31.87 -10.66 -25.45
C ALA A 727 -32.32 -9.61 -26.48
N VAL A 728 -33.13 -10.03 -27.44
CA VAL A 728 -33.69 -9.19 -28.51
C VAL A 728 -35.15 -9.58 -28.72
N GLU A 729 -36.06 -8.62 -28.75
CA GLU A 729 -37.47 -8.87 -29.08
C GLU A 729 -37.63 -9.08 -30.58
N THR A 730 -38.33 -10.14 -30.98
CA THR A 730 -38.42 -10.63 -32.37
C THR A 730 -39.86 -11.01 -32.73
N PRO A 731 -40.84 -10.09 -32.63
CA PRO A 731 -42.27 -10.40 -32.77
C PRO A 731 -42.62 -11.04 -34.12
N GLY A 732 -43.21 -12.24 -34.07
CA GLY A 732 -43.59 -13.04 -35.24
C GLY A 732 -42.40 -13.57 -36.06
N LEU A 733 -41.16 -13.29 -35.68
CA LEU A 733 -39.95 -13.71 -36.39
C LEU A 733 -39.37 -14.96 -35.73
N THR A 734 -39.66 -16.13 -36.29
CA THR A 734 -39.20 -17.44 -35.78
C THR A 734 -37.71 -17.74 -36.02
N THR A 735 -37.07 -17.01 -36.93
CA THR A 735 -35.63 -17.14 -37.25
C THR A 735 -35.08 -15.76 -37.58
N VAL A 736 -33.92 -15.43 -37.02
CA VAL A 736 -33.22 -14.15 -37.22
C VAL A 736 -31.75 -14.40 -37.58
N LYS A 737 -31.07 -13.39 -38.16
CA LYS A 737 -29.64 -13.43 -38.42
C LYS A 737 -28.86 -12.74 -37.32
N VAL A 738 -28.02 -13.49 -36.61
CA VAL A 738 -27.04 -12.97 -35.65
C VAL A 738 -25.66 -13.02 -36.30
N ASN A 739 -25.04 -11.86 -36.52
CA ASN A 739 -23.79 -11.69 -37.27
C ASN A 739 -23.79 -12.40 -38.64
N GLY A 740 -24.97 -12.52 -39.27
CA GLY A 740 -25.20 -13.18 -40.56
C GLY A 740 -25.54 -14.68 -40.50
N ILE A 741 -25.36 -15.34 -39.35
CA ILE A 741 -25.73 -16.74 -39.11
C ILE A 741 -27.21 -16.82 -38.72
N ASP A 742 -27.93 -17.79 -39.29
CA ASP A 742 -29.35 -18.03 -38.97
C ASP A 742 -29.50 -18.70 -37.60
N VAL A 743 -30.36 -18.13 -36.75
CA VAL A 743 -30.62 -18.55 -35.37
C VAL A 743 -32.13 -18.56 -35.12
N ASP A 744 -32.64 -19.67 -34.58
CA ASP A 744 -34.06 -19.82 -34.26
C ASP A 744 -34.44 -19.10 -32.96
N THR A 745 -35.67 -18.59 -32.92
CA THR A 745 -36.29 -17.91 -31.76
C THR A 745 -37.54 -18.69 -31.31
N ASP A 746 -38.24 -18.23 -30.27
CA ASP A 746 -39.57 -18.76 -29.92
C ASP A 746 -40.74 -18.06 -30.68
N GLY A 747 -40.44 -17.15 -31.60
CA GLY A 747 -41.41 -16.29 -32.29
C GLY A 747 -41.79 -15.00 -31.54
N SER A 748 -41.26 -14.78 -30.35
CA SER A 748 -41.44 -13.55 -29.56
C SER A 748 -40.12 -12.91 -29.12
N GLN A 749 -39.12 -13.70 -28.75
CA GLN A 749 -37.81 -13.24 -28.33
C GLN A 749 -36.68 -14.18 -28.79
N LEU A 750 -35.55 -13.58 -29.20
CA LEU A 750 -34.25 -14.23 -29.16
C LEU A 750 -33.69 -14.08 -27.74
N ALA A 751 -33.52 -15.19 -27.02
CA ALA A 751 -32.94 -15.22 -25.68
C ALA A 751 -31.99 -16.43 -25.54
N LEU A 752 -30.72 -16.26 -25.91
CA LEU A 752 -29.70 -17.33 -25.86
C LEU A 752 -28.40 -16.88 -25.16
N PRO A 753 -27.72 -17.73 -24.38
CA PRO A 753 -26.43 -17.40 -23.78
C PRO A 753 -25.38 -17.06 -24.85
N ALA A 754 -24.64 -15.97 -24.66
CA ALA A 754 -23.66 -15.48 -25.62
C ALA A 754 -22.34 -15.07 -24.92
N PHE A 755 -21.22 -15.17 -25.63
CA PHE A 755 -19.97 -14.58 -25.15
C PHE A 755 -20.04 -13.04 -25.22
N PRO A 756 -19.29 -12.30 -24.37
CA PRO A 756 -19.33 -10.84 -24.38
C PRO A 756 -18.84 -10.24 -25.71
N ALA A 757 -19.75 -9.63 -26.47
CA ALA A 757 -19.48 -8.97 -27.73
C ALA A 757 -20.59 -7.97 -28.10
N LEU A 758 -20.35 -7.18 -29.16
CA LEU A 758 -21.36 -6.39 -29.85
C LEU A 758 -21.88 -7.18 -31.06
N TYR A 759 -23.11 -7.65 -30.97
CA TYR A 759 -23.80 -8.43 -32.00
C TYR A 759 -24.63 -7.54 -32.92
N GLU A 760 -24.61 -7.84 -34.21
CA GLU A 760 -25.53 -7.27 -35.20
C GLU A 760 -26.64 -8.29 -35.46
N VAL A 761 -27.90 -7.90 -35.22
CA VAL A 761 -29.07 -8.79 -35.36
C VAL A 761 -30.04 -8.21 -36.39
N GLY A 762 -30.44 -9.02 -37.36
CA GLY A 762 -31.32 -8.61 -38.47
C GLY A 762 -32.25 -9.72 -38.95
N LEU A 763 -33.11 -9.42 -39.93
CA LEU A 763 -34.03 -10.41 -40.50
C LEU A 763 -33.27 -11.55 -41.20
N ALA A 764 -33.77 -12.78 -41.08
CA ALA A 764 -33.17 -13.93 -41.77
C ALA A 764 -33.23 -13.79 -43.30
N GLU A 765 -34.37 -13.35 -43.84
CA GLU A 765 -34.52 -12.92 -45.23
C GLU A 765 -35.19 -11.54 -45.31
N GLN A 766 -34.56 -10.60 -46.01
CA GLN A 766 -35.26 -9.40 -46.49
C GLN A 766 -35.90 -9.71 -47.84
N THR A 767 -37.13 -9.24 -48.05
CA THR A 767 -37.93 -9.58 -49.24
C THR A 767 -38.46 -8.31 -49.91
N GLU A 768 -39.13 -8.45 -51.06
CA GLU A 768 -39.85 -7.31 -51.66
C GLU A 768 -41.00 -6.81 -50.76
N LEU A 769 -41.47 -7.61 -49.78
CA LEU A 769 -42.62 -7.31 -48.91
C LEU A 769 -42.23 -6.81 -47.51
N ILE A 770 -41.08 -7.22 -46.97
CA ILE A 770 -40.60 -6.81 -45.64
C ILE A 770 -39.11 -6.50 -45.61
N SER A 771 -38.77 -5.50 -44.80
CA SER A 771 -37.41 -5.03 -44.55
C SER A 771 -37.26 -4.59 -43.09
N ALA A 772 -36.05 -4.64 -42.56
CA ALA A 772 -35.68 -3.93 -41.34
C ALA A 772 -34.18 -3.59 -41.39
N ASP A 773 -33.79 -2.48 -40.77
CA ASP A 773 -32.37 -2.19 -40.54
C ASP A 773 -31.83 -3.11 -39.42
N PRO A 774 -30.62 -3.69 -39.56
CA PRO A 774 -30.02 -4.47 -38.48
C PRO A 774 -29.79 -3.63 -37.22
N ILE A 775 -30.11 -4.21 -36.06
CA ILE A 775 -29.92 -3.60 -34.76
C ILE A 775 -28.60 -4.05 -34.12
N GLU A 776 -28.10 -3.26 -33.17
CA GLU A 776 -26.93 -3.60 -32.36
C GLU A 776 -27.36 -4.00 -30.94
N ALA A 777 -26.93 -5.18 -30.49
CA ALA A 777 -27.22 -5.70 -29.16
C ALA A 777 -25.90 -6.16 -28.49
N ARG A 778 -25.72 -5.85 -27.19
CA ARG A 778 -24.50 -6.15 -26.44
C ARG A 778 -24.75 -7.17 -25.36
N THR A 779 -23.73 -7.99 -25.09
CA THR A 779 -23.70 -8.87 -23.93
C THR A 779 -22.41 -8.68 -23.13
N PHE A 780 -22.50 -8.96 -21.84
CA PHE A 780 -21.38 -8.97 -20.89
C PHE A 780 -21.37 -10.30 -20.12
N PHE A 781 -20.41 -10.54 -19.22
CA PHE A 781 -20.56 -11.62 -18.24
C PHE A 781 -21.66 -11.27 -17.23
N ALA A 782 -22.31 -12.26 -16.61
CA ALA A 782 -23.33 -11.98 -15.61
C ALA A 782 -22.71 -11.23 -14.41
N GLY A 783 -23.41 -10.20 -13.90
CA GLY A 783 -22.94 -9.39 -12.78
C GLY A 783 -21.72 -8.49 -13.05
N SER A 784 -21.33 -8.28 -14.31
CA SER A 784 -20.13 -7.49 -14.70
C SER A 784 -20.40 -6.03 -15.08
N VAL A 785 -21.60 -5.55 -14.77
CA VAL A 785 -22.11 -4.18 -14.92
C VAL A 785 -22.92 -3.89 -13.64
N ASP A 786 -22.76 -2.71 -13.04
CA ASP A 786 -23.52 -2.33 -11.84
C ASP A 786 -25.03 -2.28 -12.16
N ASP A 787 -25.89 -2.81 -11.27
CA ASP A 787 -27.35 -2.86 -11.48
C ASP A 787 -27.95 -1.48 -11.83
N ALA A 788 -27.34 -0.39 -11.35
CA ALA A 788 -27.75 1.00 -11.62
C ALA A 788 -27.58 1.44 -13.08
N ASP A 789 -26.71 0.78 -13.86
CA ASP A 789 -26.57 0.99 -15.31
C ASP A 789 -27.51 0.06 -16.12
N MET A 790 -28.24 -0.85 -15.45
CA MET A 790 -29.26 -1.71 -16.06
C MET A 790 -30.71 -1.32 -15.71
N GLU A 791 -30.95 -0.47 -14.70
CA GLU A 791 -32.29 0.07 -14.39
C GLU A 791 -32.84 0.91 -15.57
N GLY A 792 -33.67 0.28 -16.41
CA GLY A 792 -34.36 0.92 -17.53
C GLY A 792 -33.83 0.57 -18.92
N VAL A 793 -32.95 -0.43 -19.05
CA VAL A 793 -32.56 -0.98 -20.37
C VAL A 793 -33.60 -2.00 -20.82
N GLU A 794 -34.56 -1.56 -21.64
CA GLU A 794 -35.47 -2.47 -22.36
C GLU A 794 -34.68 -3.28 -23.42
N PRO A 795 -35.05 -4.55 -23.68
CA PRO A 795 -34.40 -5.37 -24.69
C PRO A 795 -34.55 -4.72 -26.08
N ALA A 796 -33.53 -4.86 -26.93
CA ALA A 796 -33.56 -4.24 -28.24
C ALA A 796 -34.60 -4.92 -29.16
N LEU A 797 -35.45 -4.13 -29.82
CA LEU A 797 -36.53 -4.62 -30.68
C LEU A 797 -36.08 -4.75 -32.14
N LEU A 798 -36.16 -5.96 -32.69
CA LEU A 798 -36.07 -6.24 -34.12
C LEU A 798 -37.46 -6.62 -34.65
N ALA A 799 -38.20 -5.62 -35.13
CA ALA A 799 -39.49 -5.82 -35.78
C ALA A 799 -39.37 -5.65 -37.31
N ALA A 800 -40.04 -6.52 -38.08
CA ALA A 800 -40.11 -6.39 -39.53
C ALA A 800 -41.05 -5.24 -39.92
N GLN A 801 -40.61 -4.37 -40.82
CA GLN A 801 -41.42 -3.26 -41.35
C GLN A 801 -42.03 -3.63 -42.72
N PRO A 802 -43.28 -3.24 -43.00
CA PRO A 802 -43.90 -3.50 -44.29
C PRO A 802 -43.33 -2.56 -45.36
N THR A 803 -43.15 -3.06 -46.59
CA THR A 803 -42.71 -2.25 -47.74
C THR A 803 -43.90 -1.63 -48.49
N ASP A 804 -43.61 -0.70 -49.41
CA ASP A 804 -44.63 -0.15 -50.33
C ASP A 804 -45.28 -1.24 -51.20
N ALA A 805 -44.58 -2.33 -51.51
CA ALA A 805 -45.16 -3.46 -52.24
C ALA A 805 -46.14 -4.26 -51.36
N PHE A 806 -45.87 -4.41 -50.06
CA PHE A 806 -46.82 -4.98 -49.10
C PHE A 806 -48.05 -4.09 -48.97
N ARG A 807 -47.88 -2.78 -48.73
CA ARG A 807 -48.99 -1.81 -48.64
C ARG A 807 -49.85 -1.81 -49.91
N SER A 808 -49.24 -1.80 -51.09
CA SER A 808 -49.96 -1.87 -52.38
C SER A 808 -50.71 -3.18 -52.62
N GLU A 809 -50.29 -4.30 -52.01
CA GLU A 809 -51.03 -5.56 -52.10
C GLU A 809 -52.18 -5.60 -51.08
N VAL A 810 -52.01 -5.01 -49.89
CA VAL A 810 -53.10 -4.75 -48.93
C VAL A 810 -54.20 -3.90 -49.57
N ASP A 811 -53.87 -2.74 -50.15
CA ASP A 811 -54.83 -1.87 -50.86
C ASP A 811 -55.63 -2.65 -51.92
N LYS A 812 -54.92 -3.47 -52.70
CA LYS A 812 -55.49 -4.29 -53.77
C LYS A 812 -56.43 -5.38 -53.21
N GLN A 813 -56.09 -6.00 -52.08
CA GLN A 813 -56.96 -7.00 -51.44
C GLN A 813 -58.18 -6.35 -50.76
N VAL A 814 -58.01 -5.22 -50.06
CA VAL A 814 -59.09 -4.41 -49.49
C VAL A 814 -60.10 -4.01 -50.57
N LYS A 815 -59.61 -3.47 -51.70
CA LYS A 815 -60.46 -3.15 -52.85
C LYS A 815 -61.15 -4.39 -53.42
N THR A 816 -60.44 -5.51 -53.55
CA THR A 816 -61.02 -6.76 -54.09
C THR A 816 -62.12 -7.31 -53.17
N LEU A 817 -61.98 -7.20 -51.85
CA LEU A 817 -63.04 -7.55 -50.89
C LEU A 817 -64.26 -6.66 -51.10
N ILE A 818 -64.09 -5.33 -51.13
CA ILE A 818 -65.17 -4.36 -51.35
C ILE A 818 -65.91 -4.61 -52.68
N ASP A 819 -65.16 -4.88 -53.76
CA ASP A 819 -65.71 -5.25 -55.07
C ASP A 819 -66.52 -6.55 -55.03
N SER A 820 -66.17 -7.51 -54.15
CA SER A 820 -66.93 -8.75 -53.93
C SER A 820 -68.15 -8.54 -53.04
N CYS A 821 -68.07 -7.64 -52.06
CA CYS A 821 -69.18 -7.27 -51.18
C CYS A 821 -70.29 -6.55 -51.94
N ALA A 822 -69.94 -5.66 -52.89
CA ALA A 822 -70.89 -5.00 -53.78
C ALA A 822 -71.64 -5.96 -54.74
N GLN A 823 -71.19 -7.22 -54.87
CA GLN A 823 -71.88 -8.26 -55.66
C GLN A 823 -72.89 -9.08 -54.84
N LYS A 824 -72.94 -8.92 -53.51
CA LYS A 824 -73.92 -9.58 -52.65
C LYS A 824 -75.29 -8.88 -52.73
N THR A 825 -76.37 -9.60 -52.46
CA THR A 825 -77.76 -9.11 -52.62
C THR A 825 -78.58 -9.31 -51.34
N VAL A 826 -77.98 -8.96 -50.19
CA VAL A 826 -78.54 -9.09 -48.84
C VAL A 826 -78.31 -7.79 -48.06
N ALA A 827 -79.11 -7.54 -47.01
CA ALA A 827 -79.04 -6.32 -46.22
C ALA A 827 -77.76 -6.21 -45.38
N GLN A 828 -77.41 -7.31 -44.69
CA GLN A 828 -76.15 -7.48 -43.97
C GLN A 828 -75.33 -8.57 -44.69
N PRO A 829 -74.24 -8.23 -45.41
CA PRO A 829 -73.45 -9.21 -46.15
C PRO A 829 -72.29 -9.76 -45.30
N ASP A 830 -72.34 -11.06 -44.94
CA ASP A 830 -71.34 -11.70 -44.06
C ASP A 830 -69.88 -11.41 -44.47
N GLY A 831 -69.02 -11.01 -43.53
CA GLY A 831 -67.59 -10.75 -43.81
C GLY A 831 -67.34 -9.56 -44.75
N CYS A 832 -68.21 -8.54 -44.69
CA CYS A 832 -68.05 -7.27 -45.39
C CYS A 832 -68.02 -6.09 -44.39
N PRO A 833 -67.29 -5.02 -44.70
CA PRO A 833 -67.18 -3.85 -43.81
C PRO A 833 -68.45 -2.95 -43.82
N PHE A 834 -69.43 -3.24 -44.66
CA PHE A 834 -70.67 -2.46 -44.78
C PHE A 834 -71.90 -3.36 -44.95
N GLY A 835 -73.03 -2.83 -44.50
CA GLY A 835 -74.39 -3.34 -44.69
C GLY A 835 -75.40 -2.31 -44.17
N SER A 836 -76.68 -2.50 -44.47
CA SER A 836 -77.70 -1.46 -44.25
C SER A 836 -78.77 -1.91 -43.26
N PHE A 837 -78.80 -1.24 -42.11
CA PHE A 837 -79.85 -1.38 -41.11
C PHE A 837 -81.23 -0.92 -41.63
N SER A 838 -81.29 -0.01 -42.62
CA SER A 838 -82.55 0.37 -43.25
C SER A 838 -83.07 -0.78 -44.13
N ALA A 839 -82.22 -1.37 -44.97
CA ALA A 839 -82.54 -2.54 -45.77
C ALA A 839 -82.99 -3.74 -44.91
N GLU A 840 -82.36 -3.95 -43.75
CA GLU A 840 -82.73 -5.00 -42.80
C GLU A 840 -84.07 -4.69 -42.10
N SER A 841 -84.24 -3.47 -41.59
CA SER A 841 -85.48 -3.03 -40.90
C SER A 841 -86.73 -3.02 -41.79
N TYR A 842 -86.53 -3.05 -43.11
CA TYR A 842 -87.60 -3.07 -44.11
C TYR A 842 -87.86 -4.47 -44.72
N ASP A 843 -87.21 -5.54 -44.22
CA ASP A 843 -87.25 -6.90 -44.80
C ASP A 843 -86.98 -6.88 -46.34
N ALA A 844 -86.04 -6.02 -46.77
CA ALA A 844 -86.03 -5.55 -48.14
C ALA A 844 -85.63 -6.63 -49.18
N THR A 845 -86.29 -6.58 -50.33
CA THR A 845 -86.08 -7.49 -51.46
C THR A 845 -85.41 -6.79 -52.64
N ASN A 846 -84.90 -7.56 -53.61
CA ASN A 846 -84.20 -7.06 -54.80
C ASN A 846 -82.96 -6.18 -54.50
N ILE A 847 -82.36 -6.35 -53.31
CA ILE A 847 -81.23 -5.56 -52.81
C ILE A 847 -80.06 -5.58 -53.80
N LYS A 848 -79.54 -4.40 -54.12
CA LYS A 848 -78.34 -4.18 -54.93
C LYS A 848 -77.42 -3.18 -54.24
N TRP A 849 -76.15 -3.56 -54.15
CA TRP A 849 -75.08 -2.70 -53.67
C TRP A 849 -74.25 -2.14 -54.82
N SER A 850 -73.65 -0.97 -54.60
CA SER A 850 -72.62 -0.40 -55.48
C SER A 850 -71.69 0.52 -54.68
N THR A 851 -70.38 0.32 -54.83
CA THR A 851 -69.38 1.18 -54.18
C THR A 851 -69.35 2.57 -54.82
N SER A 852 -69.64 3.60 -54.02
CA SER A 852 -69.56 5.02 -54.41
C SER A 852 -68.14 5.56 -54.27
N SER A 853 -67.46 5.19 -53.18
CA SER A 853 -66.05 5.49 -52.93
C SER A 853 -65.38 4.35 -52.16
N TYR A 854 -64.06 4.22 -52.29
CA TYR A 854 -63.26 3.25 -51.54
C TYR A 854 -62.60 3.98 -50.36
N PRO A 855 -62.46 3.33 -49.19
CA PRO A 855 -61.66 3.87 -48.11
C PRO A 855 -60.19 3.94 -48.54
N THR A 856 -59.46 4.90 -47.97
CA THR A 856 -58.00 4.90 -48.00
C THR A 856 -57.53 4.22 -46.73
N VAL A 857 -56.89 3.06 -46.83
CA VAL A 857 -56.32 2.38 -45.67
C VAL A 857 -54.86 2.78 -45.46
N THR A 858 -54.35 2.55 -44.25
CA THR A 858 -52.92 2.55 -43.94
C THR A 858 -52.57 1.24 -43.26
N VAL A 859 -51.33 0.79 -43.46
CA VAL A 859 -50.71 -0.27 -42.67
C VAL A 859 -49.81 0.42 -41.64
N ALA A 860 -49.93 0.04 -40.37
CA ALA A 860 -49.09 0.59 -39.30
C ALA A 860 -47.65 0.09 -39.41
N ASP A 861 -46.68 0.96 -39.10
CA ASP A 861 -45.28 0.59 -38.95
C ASP A 861 -45.07 0.04 -37.53
N SER A 862 -44.30 -1.04 -37.38
CA SER A 862 -44.15 -1.78 -36.12
C SER A 862 -43.29 -1.06 -35.05
N SER A 863 -43.09 0.25 -35.20
CA SER A 863 -42.25 1.08 -34.33
C SER A 863 -42.76 2.53 -34.19
N SER A 864 -44.01 2.83 -34.58
CA SER A 864 -44.52 4.21 -34.59
C SER A 864 -45.14 4.70 -33.27
N ASP A 865 -45.36 3.82 -32.29
CA ASP A 865 -45.97 4.15 -30.99
C ASP A 865 -45.28 3.36 -29.86
N PRO A 866 -44.65 4.03 -28.86
CA PRO A 866 -43.96 3.38 -27.74
C PRO A 866 -44.89 2.89 -26.62
N TYR A 867 -46.19 2.73 -26.88
CA TYR A 867 -47.17 2.18 -25.93
C TYR A 867 -47.97 0.99 -26.48
N TYR A 868 -47.54 0.40 -27.61
CA TYR A 868 -48.18 -0.75 -28.23
C TYR A 868 -47.92 -2.06 -27.48
N ASP A 869 -48.90 -2.96 -27.51
CA ASP A 869 -48.74 -4.33 -27.00
C ASP A 869 -48.06 -5.20 -28.07
N LEU A 870 -46.93 -5.81 -27.73
CA LEU A 870 -46.20 -6.75 -28.59
C LEU A 870 -47.11 -7.92 -29.04
N GLY A 871 -48.12 -8.29 -28.25
CA GLY A 871 -49.11 -9.30 -28.59
C GLY A 871 -49.93 -8.99 -29.86
N GLU A 872 -50.07 -7.73 -30.26
CA GLU A 872 -50.78 -7.35 -31.50
C GLU A 872 -49.90 -7.43 -32.76
N THR A 873 -48.58 -7.58 -32.60
CA THR A 873 -47.62 -7.62 -33.72
C THR A 873 -47.34 -9.02 -34.26
N THR A 874 -47.94 -10.06 -33.66
CA THR A 874 -47.90 -11.45 -34.13
C THR A 874 -49.27 -11.86 -34.67
N GLY A 875 -49.33 -12.30 -35.93
CA GLY A 875 -50.56 -12.64 -36.62
C GLY A 875 -51.20 -13.97 -36.18
N PRO A 876 -52.47 -14.23 -36.56
CA PRO A 876 -53.16 -15.50 -36.24
C PRO A 876 -52.44 -16.75 -36.74
N ASN A 877 -51.55 -16.63 -37.74
CA ASN A 877 -50.73 -17.73 -38.25
C ASN A 877 -49.30 -17.78 -37.65
N GLY A 878 -48.98 -16.94 -36.66
CA GLY A 878 -47.71 -16.94 -35.92
C GLY A 878 -46.54 -16.22 -36.60
N GLY A 879 -46.76 -15.58 -37.76
CA GLY A 879 -45.80 -14.69 -38.40
C GLY A 879 -45.96 -13.23 -37.96
N PRO A 880 -45.16 -12.29 -38.49
CA PRO A 880 -45.30 -10.87 -38.19
C PRO A 880 -46.59 -10.32 -38.81
N ALA A 881 -47.28 -9.45 -38.08
CA ALA A 881 -48.50 -8.80 -38.52
C ALA A 881 -48.52 -7.30 -38.21
N TRP A 882 -49.27 -6.56 -39.02
CA TRP A 882 -49.42 -5.11 -38.92
C TRP A 882 -50.90 -4.73 -38.95
N ALA A 883 -51.30 -3.75 -38.13
CA ALA A 883 -52.65 -3.23 -38.13
C ALA A 883 -52.96 -2.52 -39.45
N VAL A 884 -54.09 -2.87 -40.07
CA VAL A 884 -54.69 -2.16 -41.19
C VAL A 884 -55.81 -1.30 -40.63
N THR A 885 -55.78 0.01 -40.87
CA THR A 885 -56.83 0.94 -40.41
C THR A 885 -57.22 1.94 -41.49
N SER A 886 -58.43 2.49 -41.41
CA SER A 886 -58.91 3.44 -42.42
C SER A 886 -58.57 4.90 -42.09
N VAL A 887 -57.82 5.54 -42.99
CA VAL A 887 -57.51 6.98 -42.98
C VAL A 887 -58.67 7.81 -43.52
N THR A 888 -59.46 7.26 -44.44
CA THR A 888 -60.73 7.82 -44.90
C THR A 888 -61.79 6.74 -45.00
N GLU A 889 -63.02 7.03 -44.57
CA GLU A 889 -64.18 6.16 -44.80
C GLU A 889 -64.44 5.94 -46.30
N GLY A 890 -65.00 4.78 -46.63
CA GLY A 890 -65.60 4.50 -47.94
C GLY A 890 -67.12 4.68 -47.91
N GLU A 891 -67.75 4.74 -49.08
CA GLU A 891 -69.20 4.87 -49.25
C GLU A 891 -69.75 3.74 -50.12
N ALA A 892 -70.78 3.06 -49.62
CA ALA A 892 -71.54 2.04 -50.34
C ALA A 892 -73.00 2.46 -50.47
N PHE A 893 -73.48 2.59 -51.72
CA PHE A 893 -74.87 2.88 -52.03
C PHE A 893 -75.67 1.57 -52.16
N VAL A 894 -76.85 1.53 -51.56
CA VAL A 894 -77.77 0.39 -51.62
C VAL A 894 -79.14 0.82 -52.12
N THR A 895 -79.80 -0.06 -52.87
CA THR A 895 -81.18 0.10 -53.33
C THR A 895 -81.95 -1.21 -53.19
N GLY A 896 -83.26 -1.13 -52.97
CA GLY A 896 -84.15 -2.29 -52.96
C GLY A 896 -85.62 -1.91 -52.82
N ASN A 897 -86.46 -2.93 -52.67
CA ASN A 897 -87.92 -2.82 -52.54
C ASN A 897 -88.38 -3.27 -51.14
N TYR A 898 -89.41 -2.65 -50.59
CA TYR A 898 -90.04 -3.07 -49.33
C TYR A 898 -91.57 -3.07 -49.41
N ASP A 899 -92.18 -4.05 -48.73
CA ASP A 899 -93.64 -4.18 -48.61
C ASP A 899 -94.09 -3.43 -47.35
N SER A 900 -94.73 -2.27 -47.53
CA SER A 900 -95.28 -1.50 -46.40
C SER A 900 -96.65 -2.06 -45.97
N PHE A 901 -96.96 -2.00 -44.67
CA PHE A 901 -98.25 -2.47 -44.15
C PHE A 901 -99.39 -1.42 -44.24
N PHE A 902 -99.10 -0.19 -44.71
CA PHE A 902 -100.03 0.95 -44.62
C PHE A 902 -100.16 1.81 -45.90
N ASP A 903 -99.15 1.80 -46.77
CA ASP A 903 -99.07 2.44 -48.10
C ASP A 903 -98.66 1.42 -49.18
N ASP A 904 -98.69 1.80 -50.47
CA ASP A 904 -98.27 0.97 -51.63
C ASP A 904 -96.79 0.50 -51.55
N ASP A 905 -96.41 -0.47 -52.40
CA ASP A 905 -95.05 -1.06 -52.42
C ASP A 905 -93.96 -0.03 -52.80
N GLY A 906 -92.92 0.04 -51.97
CA GLY A 906 -91.93 1.13 -51.98
C GLY A 906 -90.56 0.69 -52.48
N THR A 907 -89.82 1.61 -53.11
CA THR A 907 -88.36 1.51 -53.28
C THR A 907 -87.68 2.39 -52.25
N PHE A 908 -86.57 1.92 -51.68
CA PHE A 908 -85.67 2.74 -50.87
C PHE A 908 -84.29 2.85 -51.52
N ASP A 909 -83.60 3.95 -51.23
CA ASP A 909 -82.18 4.15 -51.44
C ASP A 909 -81.51 4.62 -50.14
N ASP A 910 -80.25 4.25 -49.94
CA ASP A 910 -79.47 4.55 -48.73
C ASP A 910 -77.96 4.55 -49.05
N THR A 911 -77.18 5.34 -48.31
CA THR A 911 -75.72 5.47 -48.47
C THR A 911 -75.06 5.18 -47.13
N VAL A 912 -74.39 4.03 -47.05
CA VAL A 912 -73.66 3.58 -45.86
C VAL A 912 -72.21 4.03 -45.97
N THR A 913 -71.72 4.79 -44.98
CA THR A 913 -70.27 5.01 -44.82
C THR A 913 -69.66 3.89 -43.99
N PHE A 914 -68.40 3.53 -44.25
CA PHE A 914 -67.73 2.42 -43.57
C PHE A 914 -66.22 2.61 -43.44
N SER A 915 -65.65 2.07 -42.37
CA SER A 915 -64.22 1.83 -42.24
C SER A 915 -63.87 0.38 -42.60
N VAL A 916 -62.60 0.16 -42.89
CA VAL A 916 -61.94 -1.14 -42.98
C VAL A 916 -60.80 -1.13 -41.96
N ASP A 917 -60.93 -1.98 -40.95
CA ASP A 917 -59.96 -2.12 -39.86
C ASP A 917 -59.70 -3.62 -39.60
N GLY A 918 -58.46 -3.99 -39.31
CA GLY A 918 -58.06 -5.39 -39.18
C GLY A 918 -56.53 -5.58 -39.14
N THR A 919 -56.06 -6.74 -39.58
CA THR A 919 -54.62 -7.08 -39.65
C THR A 919 -54.20 -7.55 -41.04
N ALA A 920 -52.93 -7.35 -41.36
CA ALA A 920 -52.27 -7.94 -42.52
C ALA A 920 -51.01 -8.69 -42.06
N GLU A 921 -50.77 -9.88 -42.62
CA GLU A 921 -49.64 -10.76 -42.29
C GLU A 921 -49.08 -11.41 -43.59
N ILE A 922 -47.95 -12.13 -43.48
CA ILE A 922 -47.40 -12.92 -44.60
C ILE A 922 -47.60 -14.42 -44.33
N VAL A 923 -48.36 -15.09 -45.20
CA VAL A 923 -48.59 -16.55 -45.16
C VAL A 923 -48.14 -17.15 -46.50
N ASP A 924 -47.32 -18.21 -46.47
CA ASP A 924 -46.75 -18.87 -47.67
C ASP A 924 -46.13 -17.88 -48.70
N GLY A 925 -45.45 -16.84 -48.20
CA GLY A 925 -44.82 -15.80 -49.03
C GLY A 925 -45.80 -14.85 -49.72
N LYS A 926 -47.04 -14.72 -49.23
CA LYS A 926 -48.08 -13.81 -49.76
C LYS A 926 -48.68 -12.98 -48.63
N VAL A 927 -49.02 -11.74 -48.97
CA VAL A 927 -49.87 -10.90 -48.09
C VAL A 927 -51.24 -11.56 -47.95
N VAL A 928 -51.72 -11.68 -46.71
CA VAL A 928 -53.08 -12.07 -46.36
C VAL A 928 -53.64 -10.99 -45.44
N ILE A 929 -54.88 -10.55 -45.69
CA ILE A 929 -55.58 -9.60 -44.83
C ILE A 929 -56.74 -10.28 -44.09
N THR A 930 -56.85 -9.99 -42.79
CA THR A 930 -57.98 -10.38 -41.93
C THR A 930 -58.66 -9.11 -41.47
N ILE A 931 -59.81 -8.78 -42.07
CA ILE A 931 -60.59 -7.59 -41.73
C ILE A 931 -61.64 -7.98 -40.69
N ASN A 932 -61.78 -7.15 -39.65
CA ASN A 932 -62.83 -7.29 -38.66
C ASN A 932 -64.17 -6.93 -39.29
N ASP A 933 -65.18 -7.78 -39.13
CA ASP A 933 -66.54 -7.45 -39.50
C ASP A 933 -67.11 -6.42 -38.51
N GLY A 934 -67.59 -5.28 -39.02
CA GLY A 934 -67.96 -4.09 -38.24
C GLY A 934 -69.21 -4.24 -37.34
N TYR A 935 -69.60 -5.46 -37.00
CA TYR A 935 -70.84 -5.83 -36.33
C TYR A 935 -70.64 -6.21 -34.86
N GLY A 936 -69.80 -5.44 -34.16
CA GLY A 936 -69.61 -5.53 -32.71
C GLY A 936 -70.68 -4.78 -31.91
N TYR A 937 -71.89 -5.35 -31.80
CA TYR A 937 -72.98 -4.87 -30.93
C TYR A 937 -73.68 -6.00 -30.15
#